data_AF-A0AAE0VNV0-F1
#
_entry.id   AF-A0AAE0VNV0-F1
#
_cell.length_a   1.000
_cell.length_b   1.000
_cell.length_c   1.000
_cell.angle_alpha   90.00
_cell.angle_beta   90.00
_cell.angle_gamma   90.00
#
_symmetry.space_group_name_H-M   'P 1'
#
loop_
_entity.id
_entity.type
_entity.pdbx_description
1 polymer ?
#
loop_
_entity_poly.entity_id
_entity_poly.type
_entity_poly.pdbx_seq_one_letter_code
_entity_poly.pdbx_strand_id
1 'polypeptide(L)'
;MISDRISARGNALTACVMISDRISARGNALTAIVMISDRISARGNSLTASVIISDRISARRNALTAIVMISDRISARGNALAEIVMISDRISARGNAITACFMISDRISSRGNALTACFMISDRISARDNAITACFMISDKISVRGNALTAIVMISDRISARGNALTASVIISDRISARGNVLTACVMISDRISARGNALTAIVMISDRISARSNALSAIVMISDRISARGNALAAIVMISDRISARGNALTASVIISDRISARGNALTACVMISDRISARGNALTAIVMISGRINARGNALIASVIISHRISARGNALTAIVMISDRISARGNALTASVIITDRISARGNALTAIVMKSDRISARGNALTACVMTSERISARGNALTAIVMISDRISARGNALTAIFLISDRISALGNALSACVMISDRISARCNALTACVMISDRINARGNALKACVMISDRISARGNAVTAYVLISDRISARSNALKAIFLISDRISARGNALTAIVIISDRISARGNALAAIVMISDRISARGNALAAGVMISDMIIARGNALKAIFLISDRISARGNALTAIVMISDRISARGNALAAIVMKSDRISARGNALRAIVMISDRISARGNALAEIVMISDRISARGNAITACVMISDRISARGNALTASFIISDRISARGNVLTASVMISDRISARGNALTAIVMISDRISARSNALTACVMISDRISARGNALTAIIMISARITARGNALTAGVIISDRISARGNALTACVMISDRISARGNALTAIVMISGRISARGNALTASVIISHRISARGNALTAIVMISDRISARGNTLTASVIITDTISARGNALTAIVMKSDRISARGNALTACVMTSDRISARGNALTAIVMISDRISARGNALTACVMTSDRISALGNALSACVMISDRISARCNALTACVMISDRINARGNALKACVMISDRISARGNAVTAYVLISDRISARGNALTAIVMVSGRISAGGNALTGCVMISHRISARVNALTAIVMISDRISARGNALAAIVMISDRISARGNALTAIVMISDRISARGNALAEIVMI
;
A
#
# COMPACT_ATOMS: atom_id res chain seq x y z
N MET A 1 -145.27 16.59 27.26
CA MET A 1 -145.98 16.18 26.04
C MET A 1 -145.45 14.83 25.59
N ILE A 2 -146.32 13.83 25.50
CA ILE A 2 -145.99 12.51 24.98
C ILE A 2 -146.88 12.28 23.75
N SER A 3 -146.31 12.01 22.58
CA SER A 3 -147.07 11.87 21.31
C SER A 3 -146.24 11.20 20.22
N ASP A 4 -146.82 10.40 19.34
CA ASP A 4 -146.10 9.78 18.21
C ASP A 4 -145.42 10.81 17.28
N ARG A 5 -145.91 12.06 17.21
CA ARG A 5 -145.30 13.09 16.35
C ARG A 5 -145.53 14.52 16.85
N ILE A 6 -144.47 15.17 17.34
CA ILE A 6 -144.51 16.57 17.77
C ILE A 6 -143.95 17.46 16.65
N SER A 7 -144.74 18.36 16.08
CA SER A 7 -144.25 19.32 15.08
C SER A 7 -144.66 20.76 15.36
N ALA A 8 -143.69 21.66 15.49
CA ALA A 8 -143.92 23.09 15.72
C ALA A 8 -143.68 23.91 14.44
N ARG A 9 -144.68 24.73 14.05
CA ARG A 9 -144.66 25.63 12.87
C ARG A 9 -144.89 27.12 13.22
N GLY A 10 -144.53 27.56 14.42
CA GLY A 10 -144.75 28.95 14.92
C GLY A 10 -143.58 29.52 15.74
N ASN A 11 -143.80 30.68 16.41
CA ASN A 11 -142.75 31.56 16.94
C ASN A 11 -141.90 30.97 18.08
N ALA A 12 -142.46 30.22 19.04
CA ALA A 12 -141.68 29.47 20.04
C ALA A 12 -142.53 28.35 20.66
N LEU A 13 -141.95 27.18 20.97
CA LEU A 13 -142.65 26.11 21.69
C LEU A 13 -141.81 25.65 22.89
N THR A 14 -142.37 25.81 24.09
CA THR A 14 -141.68 25.61 25.38
C THR A 14 -142.36 24.50 26.17
N ALA A 15 -141.64 23.45 26.59
CA ALA A 15 -142.21 22.35 27.36
C ALA A 15 -141.24 21.77 28.39
N CYS A 16 -141.71 21.33 29.55
CA CYS A 16 -140.81 20.68 30.52
C CYS A 16 -140.27 19.34 29.97
N VAL A 17 -141.13 18.42 29.51
CA VAL A 17 -140.68 17.13 28.94
C VAL A 17 -141.43 16.85 27.63
N MET A 18 -140.74 16.42 26.57
CA MET A 18 -141.29 16.04 25.27
C MET A 18 -140.80 14.65 24.86
N ILE A 19 -141.69 13.66 24.81
CA ILE A 19 -141.37 12.29 24.42
C ILE A 19 -142.16 11.92 23.16
N SER A 20 -141.50 11.51 22.08
CA SER A 20 -142.18 11.29 20.79
C SER A 20 -141.36 10.49 19.80
N ASP A 21 -141.95 9.61 18.99
CA ASP A 21 -141.18 8.94 17.92
C ASP A 21 -140.57 9.95 16.91
N ARG A 22 -141.22 11.10 16.67
CA ARG A 22 -140.68 12.15 15.78
C ARG A 22 -140.98 13.57 16.25
N ILE A 23 -139.93 14.31 16.61
CA ILE A 23 -140.01 15.75 16.89
C ILE A 23 -139.49 16.56 15.69
N SER A 24 -140.27 17.49 15.14
CA SER A 24 -139.91 18.26 13.93
C SER A 24 -140.23 19.75 14.04
N ALA A 25 -139.21 20.61 14.08
CA ALA A 25 -139.36 22.07 14.16
C ALA A 25 -139.15 22.75 12.80
N ARG A 26 -140.08 23.61 12.36
CA ARG A 26 -139.92 24.50 11.18
C ARG A 26 -140.04 26.01 11.49
N GLY A 27 -140.16 26.40 12.76
CA GLY A 27 -140.32 27.79 13.24
C GLY A 27 -139.12 28.35 14.03
N ASN A 28 -139.28 29.49 14.72
CA ASN A 28 -138.16 30.30 15.23
C ASN A 28 -137.42 29.74 16.46
N ALA A 29 -138.08 29.14 17.45
CA ALA A 29 -137.42 28.54 18.63
C ALA A 29 -138.17 27.33 19.20
N LEU A 30 -137.46 26.28 19.67
CA LEU A 30 -138.09 25.12 20.35
C LEU A 30 -137.33 24.80 21.64
N THR A 31 -137.94 25.08 22.78
CA THR A 31 -137.36 25.06 24.14
C THR A 31 -137.91 23.87 24.94
N ALA A 32 -137.08 23.04 25.56
CA ALA A 32 -137.57 22.10 26.57
C ALA A 32 -136.59 21.74 27.69
N ILE A 33 -137.08 21.23 28.82
CA ILE A 33 -136.16 20.68 29.82
C ILE A 33 -135.67 19.30 29.36
N VAL A 34 -136.52 18.38 28.91
CA VAL A 34 -136.13 17.06 28.39
C VAL A 34 -136.86 16.76 27.06
N MET A 35 -136.16 16.30 26.03
CA MET A 35 -136.70 15.79 24.76
C MET A 35 -136.24 14.36 24.54
N ILE A 36 -137.14 13.39 24.40
CA ILE A 36 -136.82 11.98 24.11
C ILE A 36 -137.52 11.57 22.81
N SER A 37 -136.82 11.08 21.80
CA SER A 37 -137.45 10.78 20.51
C SER A 37 -136.64 9.90 19.58
N ASP A 38 -137.23 8.96 18.84
CA ASP A 38 -136.45 8.22 17.83
C ASP A 38 -135.89 9.15 16.73
N ARG A 39 -136.59 10.25 16.37
CA ARG A 39 -136.11 11.19 15.35
C ARG A 39 -136.47 12.65 15.62
N ILE A 40 -135.46 13.46 15.91
CA ILE A 40 -135.61 14.91 16.04
C ILE A 40 -135.10 15.60 14.77
N SER A 41 -135.88 16.49 14.16
CA SER A 41 -135.44 17.27 12.99
C SER A 41 -135.80 18.75 13.08
N ALA A 42 -134.80 19.62 13.05
CA ALA A 42 -134.99 21.06 13.12
C ALA A 42 -134.61 21.77 11.80
N ARG A 43 -135.48 22.65 11.31
CA ARG A 43 -135.30 23.47 10.09
C ARG A 43 -135.49 24.99 10.29
N GLY A 44 -135.82 25.48 11.50
CA GLY A 44 -135.91 26.92 11.84
C GLY A 44 -135.15 27.37 13.12
N ASN A 45 -134.99 28.69 13.33
CA ASN A 45 -133.79 29.36 13.87
C ASN A 45 -133.09 28.83 15.15
N SER A 46 -133.79 28.34 16.18
CA SER A 46 -133.14 27.73 17.36
C SER A 46 -133.88 26.52 17.97
N LEU A 47 -133.14 25.58 18.56
CA LEU A 47 -133.70 24.48 19.35
C LEU A 47 -132.87 24.32 20.63
N THR A 48 -133.48 24.57 21.77
CA THR A 48 -132.89 24.72 23.10
C THR A 48 -133.40 23.60 24.01
N ALA A 49 -132.56 22.79 24.64
CA ALA A 49 -133.04 21.91 25.70
C ALA A 49 -132.06 21.56 26.81
N SER A 50 -132.54 21.23 28.01
CA SER A 50 -131.63 20.72 29.04
C SER A 50 -131.13 19.31 28.69
N VAL A 51 -132.00 18.39 28.25
CA VAL A 51 -131.62 17.01 27.88
C VAL A 51 -132.32 16.61 26.58
N ILE A 52 -131.60 16.03 25.61
CA ILE A 52 -132.15 15.53 24.35
C ILE A 52 -131.69 14.08 24.11
N ILE A 53 -132.55 13.09 24.24
CA ILE A 53 -132.24 11.68 23.97
C ILE A 53 -132.94 11.26 22.67
N SER A 54 -132.22 10.78 21.65
CA SER A 54 -132.86 10.43 20.39
C SER A 54 -132.05 9.53 19.46
N ASP A 55 -132.61 8.52 18.82
CA ASP A 55 -131.82 7.71 17.87
C ASP A 55 -131.27 8.55 16.70
N ARG A 56 -131.97 9.60 16.25
CA ARG A 56 -131.53 10.45 15.13
C ARG A 56 -131.93 11.91 15.27
N ILE A 57 -130.94 12.77 15.46
CA ILE A 57 -131.13 14.22 15.49
C ILE A 57 -130.63 14.81 14.17
N SER A 58 -131.42 15.63 13.47
CA SER A 58 -130.98 16.32 12.25
C SER A 58 -131.41 17.77 12.17
N ALA A 59 -130.46 18.69 12.25
CA ALA A 59 -130.70 20.13 12.14
C ALA A 59 -130.23 20.68 10.77
N ARG A 60 -131.00 21.55 10.12
CA ARG A 60 -130.59 22.31 8.92
C ARG A 60 -130.92 23.79 9.15
N ARG A 61 -129.93 24.69 8.96
CA ARG A 61 -129.97 26.18 9.12
C ARG A 61 -129.73 26.80 10.52
N ASN A 62 -129.82 26.08 11.63
CA ASN A 62 -130.12 26.72 12.94
C ASN A 62 -129.02 26.65 14.01
N ALA A 63 -129.25 27.36 15.13
CA ALA A 63 -128.54 27.26 16.41
C ALA A 63 -129.19 26.19 17.30
N LEU A 64 -128.54 25.06 17.53
CA LEU A 64 -129.06 24.02 18.43
C LEU A 64 -128.24 24.00 19.71
N THR A 65 -128.91 24.16 20.85
CA THR A 65 -128.30 24.39 22.15
C THR A 65 -128.87 23.42 23.18
N ALA A 66 -128.05 22.53 23.72
CA ALA A 66 -128.49 21.61 24.76
C ALA A 66 -127.50 21.46 25.91
N ILE A 67 -127.99 21.21 27.13
CA ILE A 67 -127.09 20.89 28.25
C ILE A 67 -126.58 19.44 28.08
N VAL A 68 -127.45 18.48 27.78
CA VAL A 68 -127.08 17.08 27.48
C VAL A 68 -127.82 16.62 26.22
N MET A 69 -127.14 15.95 25.29
CA MET A 69 -127.74 15.32 24.13
C MET A 69 -127.17 13.92 23.96
N ILE A 70 -128.02 12.90 23.90
CA ILE A 70 -127.66 11.50 23.72
C ILE A 70 -128.35 10.98 22.46
N SER A 71 -127.63 10.45 21.47
CA SER A 71 -128.26 10.04 20.21
C SER A 71 -127.46 9.07 19.37
N ASP A 72 -128.02 8.03 18.76
CA ASP A 72 -127.21 7.18 17.87
C ASP A 72 -126.65 7.96 16.66
N ARG A 73 -127.36 8.98 16.15
CA ARG A 73 -126.93 9.79 15.00
C ARG A 73 -127.35 11.25 15.07
N ILE A 74 -126.38 12.15 15.29
CA ILE A 74 -126.57 13.59 15.19
C ILE A 74 -126.10 14.08 13.82
N SER A 75 -126.92 14.81 13.07
CA SER A 75 -126.57 15.34 11.74
C SER A 75 -126.99 16.79 11.52
N ALA A 76 -126.04 17.71 11.65
CA ALA A 76 -126.31 19.15 11.54
C ALA A 76 -125.77 19.79 10.25
N ARG A 77 -126.53 20.71 9.64
CA ARG A 77 -126.24 21.43 8.39
C ARG A 77 -126.63 22.92 8.52
N GLY A 78 -126.09 23.61 9.53
CA GLY A 78 -126.54 24.94 9.96
C GLY A 78 -125.44 25.83 10.58
N ASN A 79 -125.80 27.00 11.10
CA ASN A 79 -124.84 28.02 11.50
C ASN A 79 -124.10 27.74 12.82
N ALA A 80 -124.76 27.22 13.86
CA ALA A 80 -124.14 26.96 15.16
C ALA A 80 -124.75 25.72 15.87
N LEU A 81 -123.95 24.89 16.53
CA LEU A 81 -124.38 23.94 17.57
C LEU A 81 -123.63 24.34 18.83
N ALA A 82 -124.28 24.49 19.99
CA ALA A 82 -123.62 24.94 21.22
C ALA A 82 -124.14 24.15 22.43
N GLU A 83 -123.41 23.14 22.90
CA GLU A 83 -123.90 22.22 23.93
C GLU A 83 -122.95 22.03 25.11
N ILE A 84 -123.43 21.51 26.24
CA ILE A 84 -122.56 21.17 27.37
C ILE A 84 -122.09 19.71 27.26
N VAL A 85 -122.95 18.74 26.95
CA VAL A 85 -122.58 17.31 26.80
C VAL A 85 -123.31 16.71 25.58
N MET A 86 -122.59 16.20 24.58
CA MET A 86 -123.13 15.39 23.48
C MET A 86 -122.60 13.97 23.58
N ILE A 87 -123.43 12.95 23.49
CA ILE A 87 -123.08 11.53 23.47
C ILE A 87 -123.77 10.92 22.24
N SER A 88 -123.06 10.30 21.32
CA SER A 88 -123.70 9.78 20.10
C SER A 88 -122.87 8.78 19.33
N ASP A 89 -123.41 7.66 18.82
CA ASP A 89 -122.58 6.77 17.99
C ASP A 89 -122.03 7.49 16.73
N ARG A 90 -122.75 8.47 16.18
CA ARG A 90 -122.33 9.21 14.97
C ARG A 90 -122.77 10.66 14.97
N ILE A 91 -121.82 11.57 15.17
CA ILE A 91 -122.01 13.01 14.96
C ILE A 91 -121.52 13.39 13.56
N SER A 92 -122.36 13.98 12.72
CA SER A 92 -122.00 14.43 11.37
C SER A 92 -122.46 15.85 11.09
N ALA A 93 -121.54 16.81 11.01
CA ALA A 93 -121.87 18.22 10.81
C ALA A 93 -121.36 18.80 9.50
N ARG A 94 -122.10 19.76 8.92
CA ARG A 94 -121.81 20.44 7.65
C ARG A 94 -122.24 21.92 7.73
N GLY A 95 -121.60 22.70 8.59
CA GLY A 95 -122.10 24.00 9.06
C GLY A 95 -121.01 24.97 9.56
N ASN A 96 -121.37 26.18 10.01
CA ASN A 96 -120.37 27.23 10.33
C ASN A 96 -119.64 27.00 11.67
N ALA A 97 -120.31 26.65 12.76
CA ALA A 97 -119.66 26.37 14.06
C ALA A 97 -120.33 25.23 14.84
N ILE A 98 -119.58 24.32 15.46
CA ILE A 98 -120.05 23.49 16.58
C ILE A 98 -119.27 23.92 17.82
N THR A 99 -119.89 23.96 18.98
CA THR A 99 -119.31 24.30 20.28
C THR A 99 -119.87 23.30 21.28
N ALA A 100 -119.04 22.58 22.03
CA ALA A 100 -119.53 21.65 23.05
C ALA A 100 -118.61 21.57 24.27
N CYS A 101 -119.09 21.57 25.51
CA CYS A 101 -118.16 21.33 26.63
C CYS A 101 -117.66 19.87 26.65
N PHE A 102 -118.48 18.89 26.30
CA PHE A 102 -118.15 17.46 26.25
C PHE A 102 -118.81 16.84 25.00
N MET A 103 -118.08 16.08 24.19
CA MET A 103 -118.63 15.25 23.12
C MET A 103 -118.09 13.83 23.27
N ILE A 104 -118.93 12.82 23.27
CA ILE A 104 -118.56 11.41 23.28
C ILE A 104 -119.22 10.75 22.07
N SER A 105 -118.49 10.08 21.19
CA SER A 105 -119.12 9.49 20.00
C SER A 105 -118.28 8.46 19.30
N ASP A 106 -118.80 7.32 18.85
CA ASP A 106 -117.96 6.39 18.06
C ASP A 106 -117.42 7.05 16.78
N ARG A 107 -118.16 8.01 16.18
CA ARG A 107 -117.75 8.69 14.94
C ARG A 107 -118.21 10.14 14.87
N ILE A 108 -117.28 11.07 15.07
CA ILE A 108 -117.49 12.50 14.79
C ILE A 108 -116.98 12.81 13.38
N SER A 109 -117.79 13.44 12.53
CA SER A 109 -117.44 13.81 11.16
C SER A 109 -117.95 15.19 10.78
N SER A 110 -117.10 16.21 10.75
CA SER A 110 -117.49 17.58 10.40
C SER A 110 -116.95 18.06 9.04
N ARG A 111 -117.67 18.98 8.39
CA ARG A 111 -117.37 19.60 7.08
C ARG A 111 -117.87 21.06 7.05
N GLY A 112 -117.19 21.95 7.75
CA GLY A 112 -117.68 23.26 8.20
C GLY A 112 -116.58 24.31 8.47
N ASN A 113 -116.93 25.46 9.07
CA ASN A 113 -115.93 26.51 9.36
C ASN A 113 -115.22 26.30 10.72
N ALA A 114 -115.92 25.94 11.80
CA ALA A 114 -115.33 25.78 13.14
C ALA A 114 -115.96 24.60 13.92
N LEU A 115 -115.17 23.82 14.67
CA LEU A 115 -115.66 22.83 15.65
C LEU A 115 -114.89 22.97 16.96
N THR A 116 -115.55 23.49 17.98
CA THR A 116 -115.00 23.86 19.27
C THR A 116 -115.50 22.88 20.33
N ALA A 117 -114.66 22.30 21.17
CA ALA A 117 -115.13 21.59 22.35
C ALA A 117 -114.15 21.50 23.52
N CYS A 118 -114.62 21.57 24.76
CA CYS A 118 -113.71 21.41 25.89
C CYS A 118 -113.20 19.96 26.00
N PHE A 119 -114.05 18.94 25.83
CA PHE A 119 -113.68 17.53 25.77
C PHE A 119 -114.34 16.86 24.57
N MET A 120 -113.60 16.06 23.82
CA MET A 120 -114.10 15.19 22.76
C MET A 120 -113.52 13.79 22.94
N ILE A 121 -114.36 12.78 23.05
CA ILE A 121 -113.98 11.37 23.16
C ILE A 121 -114.65 10.65 22.00
N SER A 122 -113.92 9.93 21.15
CA SER A 122 -114.55 9.29 19.99
C SER A 122 -113.72 8.21 19.34
N ASP A 123 -114.24 7.05 18.96
CA ASP A 123 -113.40 6.08 18.23
C ASP A 123 -112.85 6.65 16.92
N ARG A 124 -113.58 7.54 16.23
CA ARG A 124 -113.09 8.23 15.03
C ARG A 124 -113.58 9.66 14.87
N ILE A 125 -112.68 10.61 14.94
CA ILE A 125 -112.93 12.01 14.58
C ILE A 125 -112.43 12.26 13.15
N SER A 126 -113.29 12.65 12.21
CA SER A 126 -112.91 13.01 10.84
C SER A 126 -113.50 14.34 10.39
N ALA A 127 -112.71 15.40 10.48
CA ALA A 127 -113.16 16.74 10.14
C ALA A 127 -112.52 17.26 8.84
N ARG A 128 -113.27 17.98 8.01
CA ARG A 128 -112.73 18.78 6.89
C ARG A 128 -113.06 20.26 7.08
N ASP A 129 -112.76 20.76 8.27
CA ASP A 129 -113.20 22.08 8.70
C ASP A 129 -112.11 23.14 8.57
N ASN A 130 -112.48 24.42 8.52
CA ASN A 130 -111.48 25.48 8.54
C ASN A 130 -110.78 25.59 9.91
N ALA A 131 -111.47 25.38 11.04
CA ALA A 131 -110.91 25.42 12.39
C ALA A 131 -111.51 24.32 13.27
N ILE A 132 -110.71 23.64 14.10
CA ILE A 132 -111.19 22.77 15.19
C ILE A 132 -110.48 23.21 16.45
N THR A 133 -111.17 23.45 17.55
CA THR A 133 -110.57 23.95 18.78
C THR A 133 -111.00 23.08 19.95
N ALA A 134 -110.10 22.37 20.62
CA ALA A 134 -110.52 21.59 21.78
C ALA A 134 -109.58 21.56 22.97
N CYS A 135 -110.08 21.59 24.20
CA CYS A 135 -109.19 21.45 25.34
C CYS A 135 -108.67 20.00 25.45
N PHE A 136 -109.51 18.99 25.31
CA PHE A 136 -109.13 17.58 25.31
C PHE A 136 -109.79 16.84 24.14
N MET A 137 -109.01 16.03 23.42
CA MET A 137 -109.47 15.16 22.34
C MET A 137 -108.92 13.76 22.53
N ILE A 138 -109.76 12.78 22.87
CA ILE A 138 -109.41 11.36 23.01
C ILE A 138 -110.07 10.60 21.86
N SER A 139 -109.34 9.82 21.07
CA SER A 139 -109.95 9.08 19.96
C SER A 139 -109.09 7.99 19.37
N ASP A 140 -109.60 6.80 19.03
CA ASP A 140 -108.75 5.81 18.34
C ASP A 140 -108.22 6.32 17.00
N LYS A 141 -108.96 7.20 16.31
CA LYS A 141 -108.52 7.77 15.03
C LYS A 141 -109.03 9.19 14.76
N ILE A 142 -108.12 10.15 14.85
CA ILE A 142 -108.34 11.53 14.44
C ILE A 142 -107.83 11.71 13.00
N SER A 143 -108.68 12.16 12.06
CA SER A 143 -108.35 12.38 10.65
C SER A 143 -108.89 13.73 10.16
N VAL A 144 -108.05 14.76 10.21
CA VAL A 144 -108.46 16.13 9.86
C VAL A 144 -107.90 16.56 8.52
N ARG A 145 -108.72 17.20 7.67
CA ARG A 145 -108.34 17.76 6.36
C ARG A 145 -108.87 19.20 6.24
N GLY A 146 -108.27 20.10 7.02
CA GLY A 146 -108.77 21.44 7.34
C GLY A 146 -107.70 22.52 7.49
N ASN A 147 -108.06 23.79 7.72
CA ASN A 147 -107.07 24.88 7.78
C ASN A 147 -106.35 25.00 9.13
N ALA A 148 -107.04 24.84 10.26
CA ALA A 148 -106.47 24.95 11.60
C ALA A 148 -107.08 23.88 12.54
N LEU A 149 -106.28 23.17 13.35
CA LEU A 149 -106.78 22.46 14.53
C LEU A 149 -105.95 22.88 15.74
N THR A 150 -106.59 23.50 16.72
CA THR A 150 -106.04 23.90 18.02
C THR A 150 -106.49 22.90 19.07
N ALA A 151 -105.59 22.34 19.87
CA ALA A 151 -105.99 21.59 21.05
C ALA A 151 -105.08 21.77 22.26
N ILE A 152 -105.58 21.67 23.49
CA ILE A 152 -104.67 21.61 24.64
C ILE A 152 -104.08 20.20 24.70
N VAL A 153 -104.89 19.14 24.77
CA VAL A 153 -104.44 17.74 24.81
C VAL A 153 -105.14 16.92 23.73
N MET A 154 -104.39 16.15 22.95
CA MET A 154 -104.89 15.12 22.02
C MET A 154 -104.32 13.76 22.38
N ILE A 155 -105.17 12.77 22.65
CA ILE A 155 -104.80 11.38 22.89
C ILE A 155 -105.46 10.53 21.79
N SER A 156 -104.71 9.77 21.00
CA SER A 156 -105.33 8.97 19.93
C SER A 156 -104.44 7.89 19.37
N ASP A 157 -104.92 6.66 19.11
CA ASP A 157 -104.06 5.66 18.47
C ASP A 157 -103.54 6.13 17.09
N ARG A 158 -104.33 6.92 16.35
CA ARG A 158 -103.92 7.42 15.03
C ARG A 158 -104.41 8.84 14.74
N ILE A 159 -103.48 9.79 14.73
CA ILE A 159 -103.72 11.15 14.27
C ILE A 159 -103.22 11.31 12.83
N SER A 160 -104.09 11.67 11.90
CA SER A 160 -103.77 11.93 10.49
C SER A 160 -104.27 13.31 10.07
N ALA A 161 -103.38 14.29 9.98
CA ALA A 161 -103.73 15.66 9.60
C ALA A 161 -103.25 16.00 8.17
N ARG A 162 -104.13 16.54 7.33
CA ARG A 162 -103.85 16.93 5.93
C ARG A 162 -104.35 18.36 5.67
N GLY A 163 -103.73 19.34 6.34
CA GLY A 163 -104.24 20.71 6.51
C GLY A 163 -103.17 21.78 6.65
N ASN A 164 -103.53 23.06 6.85
CA ASN A 164 -102.56 24.17 6.88
C ASN A 164 -101.85 24.34 8.23
N ALA A 165 -102.54 24.26 9.37
CA ALA A 165 -101.98 24.43 10.71
C ALA A 165 -102.59 23.44 11.70
N LEU A 166 -101.79 22.80 12.54
CA LEU A 166 -102.27 21.99 13.67
C LEU A 166 -101.46 22.35 14.90
N THR A 167 -102.07 23.00 15.87
CA THR A 167 -101.46 23.54 17.08
C THR A 167 -101.97 22.73 18.27
N ALA A 168 -101.10 22.10 19.06
CA ALA A 168 -101.53 21.56 20.34
C ALA A 168 -100.52 21.65 21.46
N SER A 169 -100.96 21.77 22.71
CA SER A 169 -99.99 21.78 23.81
C SER A 169 -99.41 20.37 24.05
N VAL A 170 -100.24 19.32 24.04
CA VAL A 170 -99.83 17.93 24.23
C VAL A 170 -100.52 17.04 23.19
N ILE A 171 -99.76 16.16 22.55
CA ILE A 171 -100.27 15.11 21.66
C ILE A 171 -99.69 13.77 22.12
N ILE A 172 -100.53 12.79 22.42
CA ILE A 172 -100.16 11.42 22.74
C ILE A 172 -100.82 10.51 21.71
N SER A 173 -100.06 9.72 20.95
CA SER A 173 -100.68 8.91 19.90
C SER A 173 -99.79 7.78 19.40
N ASP A 174 -100.27 6.55 19.21
CA ASP A 174 -99.42 5.51 18.62
C ASP A 174 -98.89 5.91 17.23
N ARG A 175 -99.67 6.65 16.43
CA ARG A 175 -99.23 7.12 15.10
C ARG A 175 -99.72 8.52 14.76
N ILE A 176 -98.80 9.47 14.67
CA ILE A 176 -99.04 10.80 14.13
C ILE A 176 -98.57 10.86 12.67
N SER A 177 -99.46 11.20 11.74
CA SER A 177 -99.17 11.37 10.32
C SER A 177 -99.64 12.74 9.82
N ALA A 178 -98.73 13.70 9.65
CA ALA A 178 -99.05 15.03 9.17
C ALA A 178 -98.62 15.23 7.70
N ARG A 179 -99.55 15.67 6.83
CA ARG A 179 -99.34 15.94 5.40
C ARG A 179 -99.84 17.34 5.02
N GLY A 180 -99.31 18.35 5.71
CA GLY A 180 -99.81 19.73 5.77
C GLY A 180 -98.74 20.82 5.88
N ASN A 181 -99.11 22.09 6.02
CA ASN A 181 -98.14 23.20 6.03
C ASN A 181 -97.41 23.37 7.37
N VAL A 182 -98.10 23.41 8.52
CA VAL A 182 -97.50 23.61 9.85
C VAL A 182 -98.16 22.68 10.87
N LEU A 183 -97.39 21.95 11.68
CA LEU A 183 -97.87 21.29 12.89
C LEU A 183 -97.02 21.73 14.07
N THR A 184 -97.61 22.45 15.01
CA THR A 184 -96.94 23.02 16.18
C THR A 184 -97.40 22.30 17.44
N ALA A 185 -96.50 21.77 18.26
CA ALA A 185 -96.91 21.31 19.59
C ALA A 185 -95.88 21.51 20.70
N CYS A 186 -96.32 21.75 21.94
CA CYS A 186 -95.36 21.82 23.04
C CYS A 186 -94.78 20.43 23.34
N VAL A 187 -95.60 19.39 23.45
CA VAL A 187 -95.18 18.01 23.69
C VAL A 187 -95.88 17.08 22.71
N MET A 188 -95.13 16.22 22.02
CA MET A 188 -95.67 15.08 21.27
C MET A 188 -95.05 13.78 21.74
N ILE A 189 -95.86 12.81 22.13
CA ILE A 189 -95.48 11.45 22.49
C ILE A 189 -96.15 10.50 21.51
N SER A 190 -95.40 9.68 20.81
CA SER A 190 -96.00 8.77 19.82
C SER A 190 -95.11 7.63 19.41
N ASP A 191 -95.60 6.38 19.26
CA ASP A 191 -94.73 5.31 18.73
C ASP A 191 -94.22 5.66 17.32
N ARG A 192 -94.99 6.38 16.50
CA ARG A 192 -94.57 6.78 15.15
C ARG A 192 -95.06 8.16 14.74
N ILE A 193 -94.12 9.09 14.58
CA ILE A 193 -94.36 10.40 13.96
C ILE A 193 -93.91 10.36 12.50
N SER A 194 -94.81 10.66 11.56
CA SER A 194 -94.54 10.73 10.12
C SER A 194 -95.01 12.05 9.53
N ALA A 195 -94.08 12.93 9.13
CA ALA A 195 -94.41 14.24 8.56
C ALA A 195 -94.04 14.30 7.06
N ARG A 196 -94.97 14.73 6.20
CA ARG A 196 -94.81 14.87 4.74
C ARG A 196 -95.35 16.22 4.25
N GLY A 197 -94.86 17.31 4.86
CA GLY A 197 -95.38 18.68 4.76
C GLY A 197 -94.31 19.78 4.79
N ASN A 198 -94.68 21.05 5.00
CA ASN A 198 -93.71 22.16 4.98
C ASN A 198 -92.96 22.36 6.31
N ALA A 199 -93.63 22.40 7.45
CA ALA A 199 -93.02 22.61 8.77
C ALA A 199 -93.71 21.75 9.84
N LEU A 200 -92.95 21.13 10.74
CA LEU A 200 -93.46 20.56 12.00
C LEU A 200 -92.56 21.06 13.12
N THR A 201 -93.13 21.79 14.06
CA THR A 201 -92.48 22.52 15.15
C THR A 201 -92.91 21.92 16.47
N ALA A 202 -91.97 21.57 17.33
CA ALA A 202 -92.33 21.19 18.69
C ALA A 202 -91.31 21.56 19.74
N ILE A 203 -91.73 21.74 21.00
CA ILE A 203 -90.75 21.91 22.07
C ILE A 203 -90.14 20.54 22.40
N VAL A 204 -90.96 19.53 22.69
CA VAL A 204 -90.53 18.15 22.97
C VAL A 204 -91.24 17.17 22.04
N MET A 205 -90.48 16.27 21.41
CA MET A 205 -91.03 15.10 20.71
C MET A 205 -90.38 13.83 21.22
N ILE A 206 -91.18 12.89 21.71
CA ILE A 206 -90.78 11.57 22.16
C ILE A 206 -91.47 10.54 21.25
N SER A 207 -90.70 9.66 20.60
CA SER A 207 -91.31 8.68 19.70
C SER A 207 -90.42 7.50 19.37
N ASP A 208 -90.90 6.26 19.31
CA ASP A 208 -90.04 5.16 18.83
C ASP A 208 -89.52 5.42 17.40
N ARG A 209 -90.31 6.07 16.54
CA ARG A 209 -89.90 6.39 15.17
C ARG A 209 -90.39 7.75 14.67
N ILE A 210 -89.47 8.67 14.46
CA ILE A 210 -89.71 9.94 13.76
C ILE A 210 -89.26 9.79 12.29
N SER A 211 -90.17 10.00 11.34
CA SER A 211 -89.89 9.96 9.90
C SER A 211 -90.37 11.24 9.22
N ALA A 212 -89.44 12.12 8.88
CA ALA A 212 -89.71 13.39 8.20
C ALA A 212 -89.34 13.32 6.72
N ARG A 213 -90.30 13.64 5.85
CA ARG A 213 -90.14 13.82 4.40
C ARG A 213 -90.64 15.21 4.00
N SER A 214 -90.33 16.19 4.85
CA SER A 214 -90.81 17.57 4.88
C SER A 214 -89.73 18.59 4.52
N ASN A 215 -90.11 19.86 4.30
CA ASN A 215 -89.16 20.95 4.06
C ASN A 215 -88.44 21.40 5.34
N ALA A 216 -89.13 21.47 6.48
CA ALA A 216 -88.58 21.81 7.79
C ALA A 216 -89.21 20.93 8.90
N LEU A 217 -88.40 20.44 9.84
CA LEU A 217 -88.88 19.91 11.12
C LEU A 217 -88.02 20.52 12.22
N SER A 218 -88.62 21.25 13.14
CA SER A 218 -87.91 22.03 14.17
C SER A 218 -88.32 21.53 15.55
N ALA A 219 -87.35 21.25 16.42
CA ALA A 219 -87.66 20.99 17.81
C ALA A 219 -86.65 21.52 18.81
N ILE A 220 -87.05 21.72 20.06
CA ILE A 220 -86.05 21.94 21.13
C ILE A 220 -85.45 20.60 21.53
N VAL A 221 -86.27 19.60 21.85
CA VAL A 221 -85.85 18.24 22.20
C VAL A 221 -86.56 17.21 21.32
N MET A 222 -85.81 16.32 20.69
CA MET A 222 -86.31 15.10 20.04
C MET A 222 -85.68 13.87 20.69
N ILE A 223 -86.49 12.97 21.23
CA ILE A 223 -86.09 11.68 21.78
C ILE A 223 -86.76 10.59 20.94
N SER A 224 -86.00 9.67 20.35
CA SER A 224 -86.59 8.62 19.53
C SER A 224 -85.71 7.43 19.28
N ASP A 225 -86.18 6.18 19.28
CA ASP A 225 -85.31 5.07 18.86
C ASP A 225 -84.81 5.25 17.42
N ARG A 226 -85.62 5.84 16.53
CA ARG A 226 -85.23 6.08 15.13
C ARG A 226 -85.72 7.40 14.57
N ILE A 227 -84.79 8.30 14.26
CA ILE A 227 -85.05 9.52 13.50
C ILE A 227 -84.63 9.31 12.04
N SER A 228 -85.54 9.49 11.09
CA SER A 228 -85.30 9.36 9.65
C SER A 228 -85.74 10.62 8.91
N ALA A 229 -84.80 11.36 8.33
CA ALA A 229 -85.01 12.59 7.57
C ALA A 229 -84.79 12.38 6.06
N ARG A 230 -85.73 12.80 5.20
CA ARG A 230 -85.61 12.74 3.74
C ARG A 230 -86.11 14.02 3.04
N GLY A 231 -85.64 15.18 3.49
CA GLY A 231 -86.12 16.50 3.03
C GLY A 231 -85.08 17.64 3.17
N ASN A 232 -85.52 18.90 3.19
CA ASN A 232 -84.61 20.05 3.09
C ASN A 232 -83.91 20.42 4.42
N ALA A 233 -84.64 20.51 5.53
CA ALA A 233 -84.07 20.90 6.83
C ALA A 233 -84.71 20.12 8.00
N LEU A 234 -83.89 19.55 8.90
CA LEU A 234 -84.30 19.17 10.25
C LEU A 234 -83.45 19.98 11.22
N ALA A 235 -84.09 20.76 12.08
CA ALA A 235 -83.46 21.60 13.07
C ALA A 235 -83.83 21.09 14.47
N ALA A 236 -82.86 20.89 15.34
CA ALA A 236 -83.16 20.74 16.76
C ALA A 236 -82.11 21.36 17.66
N ILE A 237 -82.45 21.68 18.90
CA ILE A 237 -81.41 21.96 19.89
C ILE A 237 -80.80 20.62 20.31
N VAL A 238 -81.60 19.70 20.84
CA VAL A 238 -81.15 18.37 21.29
C VAL A 238 -81.86 17.26 20.51
N MET A 239 -81.10 16.32 19.95
CA MET A 239 -81.60 15.07 19.38
C MET A 239 -80.97 13.86 20.10
N ILE A 240 -81.78 13.03 20.74
CA ILE A 240 -81.37 11.77 21.37
C ILE A 240 -82.05 10.62 20.61
N SER A 241 -81.28 9.68 20.07
CA SER A 241 -81.86 8.57 19.33
C SER A 241 -80.95 7.38 19.13
N ASP A 242 -81.42 6.13 19.23
CA ASP A 242 -80.56 4.99 18.87
C ASP A 242 -80.08 5.07 17.42
N ARG A 243 -80.90 5.58 16.49
CA ARG A 243 -80.53 5.69 15.08
C ARG A 243 -81.06 6.96 14.41
N ILE A 244 -80.13 7.81 13.98
CA ILE A 244 -80.41 8.99 13.16
C ILE A 244 -79.98 8.70 11.72
N SER A 245 -80.91 8.78 10.77
CA SER A 245 -80.66 8.58 9.34
C SER A 245 -81.15 9.78 8.53
N ALA A 246 -80.25 10.48 7.85
CA ALA A 246 -80.55 11.66 7.06
C ALA A 246 -80.24 11.47 5.59
N ARG A 247 -81.16 11.84 4.70
CA ARG A 247 -81.02 11.70 3.24
C ARG A 247 -81.54 12.93 2.49
N GLY A 248 -81.00 14.11 2.82
CA GLY A 248 -81.52 15.42 2.40
C GLY A 248 -80.49 16.55 2.41
N ASN A 249 -80.93 17.82 2.35
CA ASN A 249 -80.05 18.98 2.18
C ASN A 249 -79.34 19.43 3.46
N ALA A 250 -80.05 19.60 4.59
CA ALA A 250 -79.47 20.05 5.85
C ALA A 250 -80.09 19.36 7.09
N LEU A 251 -79.26 18.95 8.03
CA LEU A 251 -79.64 18.63 9.41
C LEU A 251 -78.84 19.56 10.32
N THR A 252 -79.50 20.38 11.13
CA THR A 252 -78.86 21.33 12.03
C THR A 252 -79.23 20.99 13.46
N ALA A 253 -78.25 20.71 14.31
CA ALA A 253 -78.53 20.66 15.74
C ALA A 253 -77.40 21.13 16.64
N SER A 254 -77.70 21.68 17.81
CA SER A 254 -76.61 22.02 18.73
C SER A 254 -76.03 20.75 19.36
N VAL A 255 -76.86 19.78 19.76
CA VAL A 255 -76.45 18.51 20.35
C VAL A 255 -77.16 17.33 19.69
N ILE A 256 -76.37 16.34 19.27
CA ILE A 256 -76.86 15.05 18.77
C ILE A 256 -76.23 13.93 19.59
N ILE A 257 -77.05 13.10 20.23
CA ILE A 257 -76.64 11.89 20.94
C ILE A 257 -77.32 10.71 20.26
N SER A 258 -76.53 9.76 19.73
CA SER A 258 -77.12 8.61 19.06
C SER A 258 -76.21 7.40 18.94
N ASP A 259 -76.70 6.17 19.10
CA ASP A 259 -75.84 5.01 18.83
C ASP A 259 -75.37 4.96 17.37
N ARG A 260 -76.20 5.42 16.42
CA ARG A 260 -75.84 5.42 14.99
C ARG A 260 -76.36 6.64 14.25
N ILE A 261 -75.43 7.48 13.80
CA ILE A 261 -75.70 8.59 12.88
C ILE A 261 -75.31 8.18 11.46
N SER A 262 -76.25 8.26 10.50
CA SER A 262 -76.02 7.98 9.09
C SER A 262 -76.53 9.13 8.22
N ALA A 263 -75.62 9.88 7.60
CA ALA A 263 -75.97 11.02 6.74
C ALA A 263 -75.65 10.72 5.26
N ARG A 264 -76.60 10.91 4.35
CA ARG A 264 -76.48 10.66 2.90
C ARG A 264 -77.01 11.83 2.06
N GLY A 265 -76.40 13.01 2.18
CA GLY A 265 -76.92 14.28 1.63
C GLY A 265 -75.90 15.42 1.59
N ASN A 266 -76.37 16.68 1.53
CA ASN A 266 -75.50 17.85 1.31
C ASN A 266 -74.79 18.37 2.58
N ALA A 267 -75.49 18.57 3.70
CA ALA A 267 -74.91 19.09 4.94
C ALA A 267 -75.53 18.46 6.20
N LEU A 268 -74.71 18.07 7.17
CA LEU A 268 -75.13 17.80 8.56
C LEU A 268 -74.25 18.67 9.46
N THR A 269 -74.87 19.64 10.13
CA THR A 269 -74.19 20.68 10.90
C THR A 269 -74.56 20.51 12.37
N ALA A 270 -73.57 20.34 13.24
CA ALA A 270 -73.85 20.33 14.67
C ALA A 270 -72.73 20.90 15.54
N CYS A 271 -73.07 21.50 16.68
CA CYS A 271 -72.03 21.93 17.62
C CYS A 271 -71.39 20.71 18.29
N VAL A 272 -72.18 19.77 18.79
CA VAL A 272 -71.71 18.54 19.43
C VAL A 272 -72.43 17.33 18.83
N MET A 273 -71.68 16.32 18.41
CA MET A 273 -72.21 15.00 18.05
C MET A 273 -71.52 13.91 18.86
N ILE A 274 -72.30 13.16 19.62
CA ILE A 274 -71.88 11.98 20.38
C ILE A 274 -72.55 10.76 19.76
N SER A 275 -71.76 9.80 19.28
CA SER A 275 -72.34 8.59 18.71
C SER A 275 -71.43 7.37 18.70
N ASP A 276 -71.95 6.18 18.98
CA ASP A 276 -71.17 4.96 18.80
C ASP A 276 -70.66 4.78 17.35
N ARG A 277 -71.46 5.18 16.35
CA ARG A 277 -71.10 5.08 14.93
C ARG A 277 -71.63 6.24 14.10
N ILE A 278 -70.73 7.05 13.54
CA ILE A 278 -71.04 8.08 12.54
C ILE A 278 -70.67 7.56 11.15
N SER A 279 -71.61 7.60 10.20
CA SER A 279 -71.42 7.22 8.80
C SER A 279 -71.89 8.33 7.86
N ALA A 280 -70.97 8.99 7.18
CA ALA A 280 -71.22 10.06 6.23
C ALA A 280 -71.05 9.58 4.79
N ARG A 281 -72.04 9.82 3.92
CA ARG A 281 -71.96 9.55 2.47
C ARG A 281 -72.56 10.73 1.67
N GLY A 282 -71.84 11.85 1.58
CA GLY A 282 -72.38 13.12 1.08
C GLY A 282 -71.34 14.25 0.91
N ASN A 283 -71.80 15.49 0.74
CA ASN A 283 -70.94 16.64 0.43
C ASN A 283 -70.23 17.24 1.65
N ALA A 284 -70.93 17.53 2.75
CA ALA A 284 -70.34 18.14 3.95
C ALA A 284 -70.93 17.56 5.25
N LEU A 285 -70.08 17.23 6.22
CA LEU A 285 -70.46 17.04 7.63
C LEU A 285 -69.62 18.03 8.43
N THR A 286 -70.28 18.99 9.07
CA THR A 286 -69.66 20.11 9.79
C THR A 286 -69.97 19.99 11.27
N ALA A 287 -68.96 19.93 12.11
CA ALA A 287 -69.17 19.99 13.54
C ALA A 287 -68.09 20.75 14.29
N ILE A 288 -68.42 21.26 15.47
CA ILE A 288 -67.37 21.77 16.35
C ILE A 288 -66.71 20.57 17.03
N VAL A 289 -67.50 19.75 17.75
CA VAL A 289 -67.01 18.56 18.44
C VAL A 289 -67.72 17.31 17.94
N MET A 290 -66.95 16.30 17.52
CA MET A 290 -67.43 14.94 17.26
C MET A 290 -66.76 13.95 18.21
N ILE A 291 -67.56 13.25 19.01
CA ILE A 291 -67.14 12.13 19.84
C ILE A 291 -67.80 10.86 19.29
N SER A 292 -67.01 9.86 18.88
CA SER A 292 -67.60 8.64 18.37
C SER A 292 -66.79 7.36 18.54
N GLY A 293 -67.44 6.23 18.80
CA GLY A 293 -66.79 4.93 18.72
C GLY A 293 -66.18 4.65 17.33
N ARG A 294 -66.87 4.99 16.23
CA ARG A 294 -66.36 4.83 14.86
C ARG A 294 -66.91 5.89 13.91
N ILE A 295 -66.03 6.58 13.20
CA ILE A 295 -66.37 7.55 12.14
C ILE A 295 -66.00 6.97 10.77
N ASN A 296 -66.99 6.83 9.88
CA ASN A 296 -66.83 6.39 8.50
C ASN A 296 -67.26 7.50 7.53
N ALA A 297 -66.32 8.11 6.82
CA ALA A 297 -66.60 9.16 5.85
C ALA A 297 -66.39 8.68 4.41
N ARG A 298 -67.40 8.79 3.56
CA ARG A 298 -67.35 8.48 2.11
C ARG A 298 -67.95 9.61 1.29
N GLY A 299 -67.20 10.68 1.03
CA GLY A 299 -67.74 11.91 0.43
C GLY A 299 -66.73 13.02 0.17
N ASN A 300 -67.20 14.25 -0.05
CA ASN A 300 -66.36 15.37 -0.45
C ASN A 300 -65.65 16.06 0.73
N ALA A 301 -66.35 16.43 1.81
CA ALA A 301 -65.76 17.12 2.96
C ALA A 301 -66.33 16.64 4.30
N LEU A 302 -65.47 16.41 5.29
CA LEU A 302 -65.85 16.28 6.70
C LEU A 302 -64.98 17.28 7.47
N ILE A 303 -65.64 18.29 8.06
CA ILE A 303 -65.01 19.46 8.65
C ILE A 303 -65.35 19.45 10.14
N ALA A 304 -64.34 19.41 11.01
CA ALA A 304 -64.57 19.70 12.42
C ALA A 304 -63.41 20.35 13.13
N SER A 305 -63.66 21.17 14.15
CA SER A 305 -62.55 21.67 14.96
C SER A 305 -61.95 20.55 15.80
N VAL A 306 -62.76 19.70 16.43
CA VAL A 306 -62.31 18.59 17.27
C VAL A 306 -63.01 17.29 16.90
N ILE A 307 -62.23 16.23 16.65
CA ILE A 307 -62.71 14.87 16.46
C ILE A 307 -62.03 13.95 17.48
N ILE A 308 -62.83 13.28 18.30
CA ILE A 308 -62.39 12.23 19.24
C ILE A 308 -63.07 10.92 18.80
N SER A 309 -62.30 9.91 18.43
CA SER A 309 -62.91 8.63 18.05
C SER A 309 -62.01 7.43 18.24
N HIS A 310 -62.55 6.28 18.64
CA HIS A 310 -61.78 5.03 18.65
C HIS A 310 -61.28 4.66 17.23
N ARG A 311 -62.04 4.93 16.16
CA ARG A 311 -61.59 4.70 14.77
C ARG A 311 -62.17 5.69 13.78
N ILE A 312 -61.29 6.32 13.00
CA ILE A 312 -61.66 7.19 11.87
C ILE A 312 -61.27 6.48 10.56
N SER A 313 -62.23 6.33 9.64
CA SER A 313 -62.01 5.79 8.29
C SER A 313 -62.59 6.72 7.23
N ALA A 314 -61.72 7.39 6.47
CA ALA A 314 -62.10 8.32 5.41
C ALA A 314 -61.76 7.79 4.02
N ARG A 315 -62.73 7.80 3.10
CA ARG A 315 -62.59 7.37 1.70
C ARG A 315 -63.29 8.39 0.79
N GLY A 316 -62.60 9.49 0.49
CA GLY A 316 -63.18 10.69 -0.13
C GLY A 316 -62.16 11.79 -0.44
N ASN A 317 -62.62 13.00 -0.76
CA ASN A 317 -61.75 14.10 -1.23
C ASN A 317 -61.05 14.88 -0.10
N ALA A 318 -61.75 15.29 0.96
CA ALA A 318 -61.17 16.07 2.06
C ALA A 318 -61.74 15.68 3.43
N LEU A 319 -60.87 15.51 4.42
CA LEU A 319 -61.24 15.52 5.84
C LEU A 319 -60.35 16.57 6.52
N THR A 320 -60.98 17.64 6.99
CA THR A 320 -60.32 18.83 7.54
C THR A 320 -60.62 18.90 9.03
N ALA A 321 -59.58 18.98 9.86
CA ALA A 321 -59.78 19.23 11.28
C ALA A 321 -58.67 20.06 11.91
N ILE A 322 -58.98 20.73 13.02
CA ILE A 322 -57.91 21.35 13.82
C ILE A 322 -57.26 20.25 14.66
N VAL A 323 -58.05 19.53 15.46
CA VAL A 323 -57.56 18.45 16.33
C VAL A 323 -58.27 17.13 16.01
N MET A 324 -57.48 16.08 15.76
CA MET A 324 -57.97 14.70 15.70
C MET A 324 -57.28 13.82 16.74
N ILE A 325 -58.07 13.21 17.63
CA ILE A 325 -57.64 12.23 18.61
C ILE A 325 -58.31 10.89 18.28
N SER A 326 -57.53 9.86 18.00
CA SER A 326 -58.11 8.54 17.70
C SER A 326 -57.13 7.39 17.87
N ASP A 327 -57.54 6.22 18.35
CA ASP A 327 -56.63 5.05 18.33
C ASP A 327 -56.19 4.69 16.91
N ARG A 328 -57.08 4.83 15.91
CA ARG A 328 -56.78 4.46 14.52
C ARG A 328 -57.40 5.39 13.51
N ILE A 329 -56.54 6.02 12.69
CA ILE A 329 -56.94 6.78 11.51
C ILE A 329 -56.55 6.00 10.24
N SER A 330 -57.54 5.74 9.38
CA SER A 330 -57.33 5.18 8.05
C SER A 330 -57.89 6.10 6.97
N ALA A 331 -57.06 6.50 6.01
CA ALA A 331 -57.51 7.34 4.91
C ALA A 331 -57.14 6.76 3.55
N ARG A 332 -58.10 6.75 2.63
CA ARG A 332 -57.98 6.19 1.28
C ARG A 332 -58.61 7.13 0.24
N GLY A 333 -58.00 8.31 0.05
CA GLY A 333 -58.57 9.41 -0.74
C GLY A 333 -57.55 10.49 -1.12
N ASN A 334 -58.02 11.68 -1.51
CA ASN A 334 -57.16 12.74 -2.07
C ASN A 334 -56.44 13.57 -1.01
N ALA A 335 -57.12 14.08 0.02
CA ALA A 335 -56.52 14.94 1.05
C ALA A 335 -57.06 14.66 2.47
N LEU A 336 -56.16 14.50 3.45
CA LEU A 336 -56.43 14.67 4.88
C LEU A 336 -55.62 15.89 5.34
N THR A 337 -56.28 16.91 5.88
CA THR A 337 -55.64 18.14 6.36
C THR A 337 -55.97 18.31 7.83
N ALA A 338 -54.96 18.33 8.70
CA ALA A 338 -55.18 18.74 10.08
C ALA A 338 -54.01 19.46 10.70
N SER A 339 -54.25 20.40 11.62
CA SER A 339 -53.12 21.02 12.33
C SER A 339 -52.50 20.04 13.32
N VAL A 340 -53.31 19.31 14.10
CA VAL A 340 -52.85 18.34 15.10
C VAL A 340 -53.54 16.97 14.95
N ILE A 341 -52.73 15.92 14.89
CA ILE A 341 -53.19 14.52 14.87
C ILE A 341 -52.50 13.75 16.01
N ILE A 342 -53.27 13.16 16.92
CA ILE A 342 -52.80 12.29 18.01
C ILE A 342 -53.47 10.93 17.86
N THR A 343 -52.69 9.88 17.57
CA THR A 343 -53.27 8.56 17.32
C THR A 343 -52.35 7.41 17.65
N ASP A 344 -52.83 6.24 18.07
CA ASP A 344 -51.94 5.08 18.15
C ASP A 344 -51.47 4.64 16.75
N ARG A 345 -52.35 4.69 15.74
CA ARG A 345 -52.03 4.23 14.38
C ARG A 345 -52.62 5.10 13.25
N ILE A 346 -51.76 5.56 12.36
CA ILE A 346 -52.13 6.20 11.09
C ILE A 346 -51.84 5.27 9.91
N SER A 347 -52.83 5.06 9.04
CA SER A 347 -52.68 4.33 7.77
C SER A 347 -53.25 5.14 6.60
N ALA A 348 -52.37 5.76 5.81
CA ALA A 348 -52.75 6.54 4.63
C ALA A 348 -52.45 5.81 3.30
N ARG A 349 -53.43 5.72 2.40
CA ARG A 349 -53.32 5.06 1.08
C ARG A 349 -53.94 5.93 -0.03
N GLY A 350 -53.37 7.12 -0.25
CA GLY A 350 -53.94 8.19 -1.10
C GLY A 350 -52.92 9.21 -1.61
N ASN A 351 -53.38 10.36 -2.12
CA ASN A 351 -52.54 11.36 -2.77
C ASN A 351 -51.79 12.29 -1.79
N ALA A 352 -52.47 12.87 -0.80
CA ALA A 352 -51.85 13.80 0.16
C ALA A 352 -52.41 13.63 1.59
N LEU A 353 -51.54 13.58 2.59
CA LEU A 353 -51.88 13.82 3.99
C LEU A 353 -50.98 14.95 4.48
N THR A 354 -51.58 16.06 4.89
CA THR A 354 -50.89 17.28 5.31
C THR A 354 -51.21 17.58 6.76
N ALA A 355 -50.17 17.75 7.58
CA ALA A 355 -50.34 18.16 8.95
C ALA A 355 -49.23 19.06 9.47
N ILE A 356 -49.53 19.90 10.46
CA ILE A 356 -48.48 20.67 11.15
C ILE A 356 -47.78 19.76 12.16
N VAL A 357 -48.55 19.10 13.02
CA VAL A 357 -48.06 18.19 14.07
C VAL A 357 -48.76 16.84 13.98
N MET A 358 -47.98 15.76 13.89
CA MET A 358 -48.47 14.39 14.03
C MET A 358 -47.72 13.67 15.15
N LYS A 359 -48.48 13.12 16.10
CA LYS A 359 -47.99 12.21 17.14
C LYS A 359 -48.68 10.86 16.99
N SER A 360 -47.92 9.80 16.78
CA SER A 360 -48.50 8.46 16.69
C SER A 360 -47.55 7.32 16.97
N ASP A 361 -47.97 6.26 17.65
CA ASP A 361 -47.10 5.09 17.83
C ASP A 361 -46.67 4.49 16.48
N ARG A 362 -47.58 4.46 15.48
CA ARG A 362 -47.27 3.89 14.15
C ARG A 362 -47.85 4.70 13.01
N ILE A 363 -46.98 5.20 12.15
CA ILE A 363 -47.35 5.86 10.88
C ILE A 363 -47.02 4.93 9.70
N SER A 364 -48.04 4.57 8.91
CA SER A 364 -47.88 3.78 7.68
C SER A 364 -48.47 4.50 6.47
N ALA A 365 -47.66 4.74 5.45
CA ALA A 365 -48.07 5.47 4.26
C ALA A 365 -47.77 4.72 2.96
N ARG A 366 -48.77 4.60 2.08
CA ARG A 366 -48.68 3.87 0.80
C ARG A 366 -49.29 4.68 -0.36
N GLY A 367 -48.74 5.87 -0.63
CA GLY A 367 -49.31 6.86 -1.54
C GLY A 367 -48.29 7.82 -2.17
N ASN A 368 -48.76 8.93 -2.76
CA ASN A 368 -47.90 9.87 -3.50
C ASN A 368 -47.15 10.85 -2.60
N ALA A 369 -47.80 11.54 -1.65
CA ALA A 369 -47.17 12.52 -0.76
C ALA A 369 -47.71 12.45 0.68
N LEU A 370 -46.81 12.46 1.66
CA LEU A 370 -47.09 12.78 3.07
C LEU A 370 -46.25 13.99 3.42
N THR A 371 -46.89 15.10 3.80
CA THR A 371 -46.20 16.34 4.12
C THR A 371 -46.50 16.74 5.56
N ALA A 372 -45.48 16.92 6.39
CA ALA A 372 -45.68 17.45 7.73
C ALA A 372 -44.56 18.36 8.20
N CYS A 373 -44.88 19.33 9.05
CA CYS A 373 -43.84 20.15 9.67
C CYS A 373 -43.11 19.34 10.76
N VAL A 374 -43.86 18.71 11.68
CA VAL A 374 -43.33 17.90 12.77
C VAL A 374 -44.03 16.54 12.82
N MET A 375 -43.25 15.45 12.79
CA MET A 375 -43.76 14.10 13.04
C MET A 375 -42.98 13.42 14.16
N THR A 376 -43.73 12.90 15.14
CA THR A 376 -43.21 12.09 16.26
C THR A 376 -43.89 10.73 16.25
N SER A 377 -43.12 9.65 16.24
CA SER A 377 -43.68 8.29 16.21
C SER A 377 -42.73 7.21 16.68
N GLU A 378 -43.18 6.15 17.35
CA GLU A 378 -42.29 5.00 17.59
C GLU A 378 -41.86 4.35 16.26
N ARG A 379 -42.74 4.30 15.25
CA ARG A 379 -42.46 3.65 13.96
C ARG A 379 -43.07 4.38 12.77
N ILE A 380 -42.22 4.83 11.86
CA ILE A 380 -42.60 5.39 10.56
C ILE A 380 -42.28 4.40 9.44
N SER A 381 -43.27 4.03 8.64
CA SER A 381 -43.12 3.16 7.46
C SER A 381 -43.72 3.80 6.21
N ALA A 382 -42.88 4.15 5.23
CA ALA A 382 -43.29 4.76 3.96
C ALA A 382 -43.02 3.84 2.77
N ARG A 383 -44.05 3.60 1.93
CA ARG A 383 -43.99 2.72 0.74
C ARG A 383 -44.61 3.41 -0.49
N GLY A 384 -44.08 4.57 -0.87
CA GLY A 384 -44.65 5.46 -1.89
C GLY A 384 -43.63 6.39 -2.57
N ASN A 385 -44.11 7.44 -3.25
CA ASN A 385 -43.26 8.33 -4.06
C ASN A 385 -42.49 9.37 -3.23
N ALA A 386 -43.15 10.13 -2.35
CA ALA A 386 -42.50 11.17 -1.54
C ALA A 386 -43.03 11.21 -0.09
N LEU A 387 -42.12 11.27 0.88
CA LEU A 387 -42.43 11.67 2.25
C LEU A 387 -41.57 12.89 2.59
N THR A 388 -42.20 14.04 2.82
CA THR A 388 -41.58 15.34 3.04
C THR A 388 -41.86 15.80 4.47
N ALA A 389 -40.81 16.09 5.23
CA ALA A 389 -40.98 16.71 6.53
C ALA A 389 -39.88 17.70 6.88
N ILE A 390 -40.19 18.68 7.73
CA ILE A 390 -39.15 19.57 8.29
C ILE A 390 -38.43 18.82 9.41
N VAL A 391 -39.17 18.30 10.39
CA VAL A 391 -38.65 17.54 11.53
C VAL A 391 -39.33 16.17 11.62
N MET A 392 -38.52 15.10 11.64
CA MET A 392 -38.98 13.75 11.97
C MET A 392 -38.20 13.18 13.14
N ILE A 393 -38.93 12.74 14.17
CA ILE A 393 -38.38 12.04 15.34
C ILE A 393 -39.08 10.69 15.45
N SER A 394 -38.31 9.60 15.43
CA SER A 394 -38.90 8.26 15.58
C SER A 394 -37.91 7.20 16.01
N ASP A 395 -38.28 6.24 16.86
CA ASP A 395 -37.38 5.12 17.20
C ASP A 395 -36.98 4.32 15.95
N ARG A 396 -37.90 4.17 14.98
CA ARG A 396 -37.65 3.41 13.75
C ARG A 396 -38.27 4.02 12.52
N ILE A 397 -37.43 4.38 11.55
CA ILE A 397 -37.84 4.85 10.22
C ILE A 397 -37.52 3.78 9.16
N SER A 398 -38.52 3.35 8.40
CA SER A 398 -38.39 2.42 7.29
C SER A 398 -38.97 3.01 5.99
N ALA A 399 -38.14 3.28 5.00
CA ALA A 399 -38.55 3.83 3.70
C ALA A 399 -38.30 2.82 2.56
N ARG A 400 -39.34 2.47 1.79
CA ARG A 400 -39.30 1.52 0.65
C ARG A 400 -39.94 2.14 -0.61
N GLY A 401 -39.38 3.24 -1.10
CA GLY A 401 -39.96 4.07 -2.17
C GLY A 401 -38.95 4.94 -2.92
N ASN A 402 -39.44 5.95 -3.66
CA ASN A 402 -38.60 6.79 -4.53
C ASN A 402 -37.82 7.87 -3.76
N ALA A 403 -38.46 8.69 -2.93
CA ALA A 403 -37.81 9.76 -2.17
C ALA A 403 -38.35 9.92 -0.74
N LEU A 404 -37.46 10.01 0.25
CA LEU A 404 -37.76 10.57 1.58
C LEU A 404 -36.90 11.82 1.74
N THR A 405 -37.54 12.96 1.95
CA THR A 405 -36.89 14.27 2.11
C THR A 405 -37.19 14.83 3.49
N ALA A 406 -36.14 15.11 4.25
CA ALA A 406 -36.24 15.75 5.55
C ALA A 406 -35.25 16.90 5.67
N ILE A 407 -35.57 17.96 6.41
CA ILE A 407 -34.52 18.90 6.82
C ILE A 407 -33.75 18.27 7.98
N PHE A 408 -34.48 17.84 9.02
CA PHE A 408 -33.93 17.23 10.22
C PHE A 408 -34.59 15.89 10.53
N LEU A 409 -33.77 14.87 10.74
CA LEU A 409 -34.22 13.49 10.95
C LEU A 409 -33.44 12.87 12.12
N ILE A 410 -34.15 12.61 13.23
CA ILE A 410 -33.65 11.90 14.40
C ILE A 410 -34.33 10.54 14.49
N SER A 411 -33.55 9.47 14.62
CA SER A 411 -34.11 8.14 14.88
C SER A 411 -33.11 7.16 15.45
N ASP A 412 -33.48 6.28 16.38
CA ASP A 412 -32.56 5.21 16.81
C ASP A 412 -32.17 4.30 15.64
N ARG A 413 -33.10 4.06 14.69
CA ARG A 413 -32.84 3.21 13.52
C ARG A 413 -33.48 3.72 12.23
N ILE A 414 -32.64 4.02 11.25
CA ILE A 414 -33.05 4.38 9.89
C ILE A 414 -32.76 3.21 8.94
N SER A 415 -33.78 2.73 8.22
CA SER A 415 -33.66 1.70 7.19
C SER A 415 -34.23 2.17 5.85
N ALA A 416 -33.38 2.31 4.83
CA ALA A 416 -33.78 2.74 3.49
C ALA A 416 -33.58 1.61 2.45
N LEU A 417 -34.65 1.23 1.74
CA LEU A 417 -34.72 0.17 0.72
C LEU A 417 -35.31 0.70 -0.61
N GLY A 418 -34.77 1.80 -1.13
CA GLY A 418 -35.35 2.54 -2.28
C GLY A 418 -34.34 3.34 -3.11
N ASN A 419 -34.82 4.30 -3.90
CA ASN A 419 -33.97 5.07 -4.84
C ASN A 419 -33.18 6.19 -4.14
N ALA A 420 -33.83 7.09 -3.40
CA ALA A 420 -33.18 8.24 -2.76
C ALA A 420 -33.69 8.52 -1.32
N LEU A 421 -32.76 8.74 -0.38
CA LEU A 421 -33.04 9.39 0.90
C LEU A 421 -32.18 10.64 0.98
N SER A 422 -32.81 11.81 1.16
CA SER A 422 -32.14 13.11 1.16
C SER A 422 -32.48 13.85 2.44
N ALA A 423 -31.46 14.27 3.21
CA ALA A 423 -31.69 15.16 4.34
C ALA A 423 -30.55 16.14 4.57
N CYS A 424 -30.85 17.30 5.16
CA CYS A 424 -29.77 18.22 5.55
C CYS A 424 -28.99 17.65 6.73
N VAL A 425 -29.69 17.20 7.78
CA VAL A 425 -29.09 16.60 8.98
C VAL A 425 -29.79 15.28 9.32
N MET A 426 -28.99 14.22 9.50
CA MET A 426 -29.44 12.93 10.02
C MET A 426 -28.66 12.54 11.27
N ILE A 427 -29.38 12.24 12.35
CA ILE A 427 -28.83 11.75 13.61
C ILE A 427 -29.51 10.41 13.93
N SER A 428 -28.71 9.36 14.12
CA SER A 428 -29.26 8.03 14.42
C SER A 428 -28.26 7.08 15.04
N ASP A 429 -28.64 6.24 16.01
CA ASP A 429 -27.73 5.18 16.48
C ASP A 429 -27.34 4.22 15.34
N ARG A 430 -28.27 3.92 14.42
CA ARG A 430 -28.03 2.98 13.31
C ARG A 430 -28.68 3.41 12.01
N ILE A 431 -27.84 3.66 11.00
CA ILE A 431 -28.25 3.89 9.62
C ILE A 431 -27.98 2.63 8.78
N SER A 432 -29.01 2.04 8.18
CA SER A 432 -28.90 0.90 7.26
C SER A 432 -29.48 1.25 5.89
N ALA A 433 -28.62 1.49 4.92
CA ALA A 433 -29.02 1.92 3.58
C ALA A 433 -28.72 0.83 2.54
N ARG A 434 -29.77 0.30 1.90
CA ARG A 434 -29.68 -0.57 0.72
C ARG A 434 -30.34 0.12 -0.46
N CYS A 435 -29.86 1.32 -0.78
CA CYS A 435 -30.43 2.23 -1.77
C CYS A 435 -29.46 2.55 -2.92
N ASN A 436 -30.00 3.18 -3.96
CA ASN A 436 -29.19 3.70 -5.07
C ASN A 436 -28.43 4.97 -4.63
N ALA A 437 -29.09 5.90 -3.94
CA ALA A 437 -28.48 7.12 -3.40
C ALA A 437 -28.96 7.43 -1.97
N LEU A 438 -28.03 7.78 -1.07
CA LEU A 438 -28.34 8.44 0.21
C LEU A 438 -27.48 9.69 0.31
N THR A 439 -28.14 10.84 0.38
CA THR A 439 -27.51 12.17 0.30
C THR A 439 -27.77 12.92 1.59
N ALA A 440 -26.72 13.41 2.24
CA ALA A 440 -26.87 14.34 3.35
C ALA A 440 -25.80 15.42 3.40
N CYS A 441 -26.09 16.57 4.00
CA CYS A 441 -25.04 17.52 4.33
C CYS A 441 -24.25 17.00 5.55
N VAL A 442 -24.96 16.60 6.61
CA VAL A 442 -24.38 16.07 7.86
C VAL A 442 -25.06 14.76 8.24
N MET A 443 -24.24 13.74 8.51
CA MET A 443 -24.68 12.47 9.09
C MET A 443 -23.88 12.16 10.37
N ILE A 444 -24.60 11.95 11.47
CA ILE A 444 -24.05 11.54 12.76
C ILE A 444 -24.70 10.22 13.17
N SER A 445 -23.91 9.18 13.43
CA SER A 445 -24.46 7.89 13.82
C SER A 445 -23.45 6.97 14.49
N ASP A 446 -23.82 6.20 15.52
CA ASP A 446 -22.90 5.18 16.06
C ASP A 446 -22.51 4.15 14.99
N ARG A 447 -23.46 3.77 14.11
CA ARG A 447 -23.22 2.75 13.07
C ARG A 447 -23.89 3.07 11.74
N ILE A 448 -23.07 3.24 10.71
CA ILE A 448 -23.52 3.38 9.32
C ILE A 448 -23.21 2.11 8.53
N ASN A 449 -24.24 1.41 8.06
CA ASN A 449 -24.15 0.25 7.18
C ASN A 449 -24.74 0.56 5.79
N ALA A 450 -23.90 0.68 4.77
CA ALA A 450 -24.34 0.92 3.40
C ALA A 450 -24.07 -0.27 2.49
N ARG A 451 -25.11 -0.72 1.78
CA ARG A 451 -25.09 -1.81 0.80
C ARG A 451 -25.77 -1.37 -0.49
N GLY A 452 -25.11 -0.55 -1.31
CA GLY A 452 -25.72 0.09 -2.48
C GLY A 452 -24.73 0.85 -3.37
N ASN A 453 -25.25 1.70 -4.27
CA ASN A 453 -24.45 2.35 -5.32
C ASN A 453 -23.77 3.66 -4.87
N ALA A 454 -24.44 4.56 -4.12
CA ALA A 454 -23.85 5.85 -3.71
C ALA A 454 -24.30 6.32 -2.31
N LEU A 455 -23.37 6.44 -1.35
CA LEU A 455 -23.50 7.33 -0.19
C LEU A 455 -22.81 8.65 -0.50
N LYS A 456 -23.49 9.79 -0.41
CA LYS A 456 -22.89 11.10 -0.59
C LYS A 456 -23.13 11.98 0.63
N ALA A 457 -22.06 12.43 1.27
CA ALA A 457 -22.16 13.43 2.33
C ALA A 457 -21.07 14.49 2.29
N CYS A 458 -21.35 15.68 2.81
CA CYS A 458 -20.29 16.64 3.10
C CYS A 458 -19.52 16.20 4.35
N VAL A 459 -20.24 15.90 5.44
CA VAL A 459 -19.67 15.47 6.73
C VAL A 459 -20.33 14.17 7.20
N MET A 460 -19.50 13.16 7.50
CA MET A 460 -19.90 11.91 8.17
C MET A 460 -19.11 11.71 9.45
N ILE A 461 -19.82 11.58 10.58
CA ILE A 461 -19.26 11.28 11.90
C ILE A 461 -19.91 9.99 12.41
N SER A 462 -19.11 8.97 12.73
CA SER A 462 -19.66 7.71 13.22
C SER A 462 -18.64 6.83 13.95
N ASP A 463 -18.99 6.14 15.02
CA ASP A 463 -18.06 5.16 15.63
C ASP A 463 -17.69 4.05 14.64
N ARG A 464 -18.64 3.61 13.80
CA ARG A 464 -18.41 2.51 12.84
C ARG A 464 -19.10 2.73 11.49
N ILE A 465 -18.29 2.79 10.45
CA ILE A 465 -18.75 2.83 9.06
C ILE A 465 -18.44 1.52 8.35
N SER A 466 -19.48 0.81 7.87
CA SER A 466 -19.35 -0.38 7.02
C SER A 466 -19.98 -0.15 5.65
N ALA A 467 -19.16 -0.18 4.60
CA ALA A 467 -19.60 0.02 3.23
C ALA A 467 -19.35 -1.25 2.38
N ARG A 468 -20.41 -1.75 1.73
CA ARG A 468 -20.37 -2.91 0.82
C ARG A 468 -21.06 -2.58 -0.50
N GLY A 469 -20.34 -1.95 -1.45
CA GLY A 469 -20.93 -1.44 -2.68
C GLY A 469 -19.99 -0.62 -3.57
N ASN A 470 -20.55 0.18 -4.47
CA ASN A 470 -19.80 0.87 -5.53
C ASN A 470 -19.17 2.21 -5.10
N ALA A 471 -19.85 3.09 -4.35
CA ALA A 471 -19.24 4.36 -3.93
C ALA A 471 -19.76 4.92 -2.58
N VAL A 472 -18.83 5.29 -1.70
CA VAL A 472 -19.03 6.24 -0.59
C VAL A 472 -18.18 7.47 -0.90
N THR A 473 -18.83 8.62 -1.04
CA THR A 473 -18.22 9.92 -1.32
C THR A 473 -18.46 10.85 -0.14
N ALA A 474 -17.37 11.31 0.48
CA ALA A 474 -17.38 12.25 1.59
C ALA A 474 -16.44 13.43 1.31
N TYR A 475 -16.72 14.62 1.82
CA TYR A 475 -15.68 15.64 1.93
C TYR A 475 -14.83 15.37 3.18
N VAL A 476 -15.50 15.24 4.33
CA VAL A 476 -14.92 14.90 5.63
C VAL A 476 -15.56 13.63 6.17
N LEU A 477 -14.73 12.67 6.58
CA LEU A 477 -15.17 11.43 7.20
C LEU A 477 -14.35 11.17 8.47
N ILE A 478 -15.03 11.17 9.62
CA ILE A 478 -14.47 10.94 10.95
C ILE A 478 -15.13 9.70 11.54
N SER A 479 -14.33 8.71 11.94
CA SER A 479 -14.87 7.49 12.53
C SER A 479 -13.85 6.67 13.31
N ASP A 480 -14.18 6.07 14.45
CA ASP A 480 -13.24 5.16 15.12
C ASP A 480 -12.89 3.96 14.23
N ARG A 481 -13.84 3.44 13.45
CA ARG A 481 -13.62 2.27 12.59
C ARG A 481 -14.31 2.36 11.23
N ILE A 482 -13.50 2.32 10.18
CA ILE A 482 -13.96 2.27 8.79
C ILE A 482 -13.67 0.90 8.19
N SER A 483 -14.69 0.22 7.69
CA SER A 483 -14.58 -1.06 6.98
C SER A 483 -15.24 -1.00 5.60
N ALA A 484 -14.44 -0.97 4.54
CA ALA A 484 -14.93 -1.01 3.16
C ALA A 484 -14.65 -2.34 2.46
N ARG A 485 -15.68 -2.89 1.81
CA ARG A 485 -15.61 -4.10 0.99
C ARG A 485 -16.17 -3.77 -0.40
N SER A 486 -15.33 -3.74 -1.45
CA SER A 486 -15.60 -3.36 -2.86
C SER A 486 -15.00 -2.00 -3.33
N ASN A 487 -15.68 -1.23 -4.20
CA ASN A 487 -15.02 -0.44 -5.28
C ASN A 487 -14.74 1.06 -5.06
N ALA A 488 -15.28 1.80 -4.08
CA ALA A 488 -14.85 3.20 -3.92
C ALA A 488 -15.21 3.81 -2.55
N LEU A 489 -14.22 4.06 -1.71
CA LEU A 489 -14.27 5.16 -0.75
C LEU A 489 -13.48 6.32 -1.34
N LYS A 490 -14.16 7.44 -1.59
CA LYS A 490 -13.59 8.72 -2.04
C LYS A 490 -13.80 9.75 -0.94
N ALA A 491 -12.71 10.24 -0.37
CA ALA A 491 -12.74 11.32 0.61
C ALA A 491 -11.72 12.40 0.26
N ILE A 492 -11.94 13.64 0.69
CA ILE A 492 -10.84 14.62 0.71
C ILE A 492 -10.05 14.40 2.00
N PHE A 493 -10.75 14.35 3.12
CA PHE A 493 -10.17 14.16 4.45
C PHE A 493 -10.79 12.97 5.17
N LEU A 494 -9.93 12.09 5.69
CA LEU A 494 -10.34 10.87 6.38
C LEU A 494 -9.54 10.71 7.68
N ILE A 495 -10.23 10.82 8.82
CA ILE A 495 -9.70 10.57 10.17
C ILE A 495 -10.34 9.30 10.72
N SER A 496 -9.53 8.37 11.21
CA SER A 496 -10.05 7.19 11.90
C SER A 496 -9.02 6.48 12.75
N ASP A 497 -9.35 5.95 13.93
CA ASP A 497 -8.42 5.08 14.66
C ASP A 497 -8.06 3.82 13.85
N ARG A 498 -9.02 3.26 13.10
CA ARG A 498 -8.82 2.02 12.32
C ARG A 498 -9.50 2.03 10.97
N ILE A 499 -8.69 1.92 9.92
CA ILE A 499 -9.14 1.79 8.53
C ILE A 499 -8.88 0.37 8.04
N SER A 500 -9.91 -0.33 7.58
CA SER A 500 -9.82 -1.67 6.96
C SER A 500 -10.48 -1.68 5.59
N ALA A 501 -9.68 -1.84 4.52
CA ALA A 501 -10.19 -1.92 3.15
C ALA A 501 -9.92 -3.27 2.48
N ARG A 502 -10.95 -3.84 1.86
CA ARG A 502 -10.87 -5.10 1.09
C ARG A 502 -11.54 -4.94 -0.28
N GLY A 503 -10.76 -4.71 -1.34
CA GLY A 503 -11.32 -4.46 -2.68
C GLY A 503 -10.42 -3.59 -3.56
N ASN A 504 -11.02 -2.80 -4.47
CA ASN A 504 -10.28 -2.10 -5.52
C ASN A 504 -9.95 -0.63 -5.26
N ALA A 505 -10.54 0.12 -4.30
CA ALA A 505 -10.12 1.53 -4.12
C ALA A 505 -10.53 2.19 -2.79
N LEU A 506 -9.52 2.71 -2.08
CA LEU A 506 -9.61 3.89 -1.22
C LEU A 506 -8.79 5.00 -1.88
N THR A 507 -9.41 6.13 -2.22
CA THR A 507 -8.72 7.31 -2.74
C THR A 507 -9.02 8.51 -1.86
N ALA A 508 -7.99 9.10 -1.27
CA ALA A 508 -8.13 10.32 -0.48
C ALA A 508 -7.00 11.31 -0.73
N ILE A 509 -7.21 12.59 -0.42
CA ILE A 509 -6.10 13.55 -0.42
C ILE A 509 -5.27 13.32 0.85
N VAL A 510 -5.94 13.28 2.01
CA VAL A 510 -5.31 13.08 3.32
C VAL A 510 -5.97 11.94 4.09
N ILE A 511 -5.14 11.06 4.65
CA ILE A 511 -5.54 10.00 5.59
C ILE A 511 -4.75 10.14 6.88
N ILE A 512 -5.44 10.23 8.02
CA ILE A 512 -4.87 10.21 9.37
C ILE A 512 -5.50 9.06 10.14
N SER A 513 -4.68 8.13 10.65
CA SER A 513 -5.20 6.97 11.38
C SER A 513 -4.17 6.27 12.24
N ASP A 514 -4.51 5.79 13.44
CA ASP A 514 -3.58 4.95 14.21
C ASP A 514 -3.22 3.66 13.46
N ARG A 515 -4.20 3.05 12.74
CA ARG A 515 -3.99 1.77 12.04
C ARG A 515 -4.69 1.70 10.70
N ILE A 516 -3.89 1.54 9.65
CA ILE A 516 -4.36 1.30 8.27
C ILE A 516 -4.09 -0.16 7.88
N SER A 517 -5.13 -0.89 7.49
CA SER A 517 -5.05 -2.27 6.99
C SER A 517 -5.72 -2.41 5.62
N ALA A 518 -4.95 -2.71 4.58
CA ALA A 518 -5.47 -2.90 3.23
C ALA A 518 -5.21 -4.31 2.66
N ARG A 519 -6.26 -4.92 2.10
CA ARG A 519 -6.22 -6.24 1.46
C ARG A 519 -6.87 -6.19 0.07
N GLY A 520 -6.11 -5.89 -0.98
CA GLY A 520 -6.67 -5.75 -2.33
C GLY A 520 -5.79 -4.93 -3.30
N ASN A 521 -6.43 -4.22 -4.24
CA ASN A 521 -5.77 -3.63 -5.41
C ASN A 521 -5.36 -2.15 -5.29
N ALA A 522 -5.94 -1.29 -4.45
CA ALA A 522 -5.45 0.10 -4.36
C ALA A 522 -5.86 0.87 -3.09
N LEU A 523 -4.87 1.40 -2.38
CA LEU A 523 -4.98 2.61 -1.55
C LEU A 523 -4.13 3.68 -2.25
N ALA A 524 -4.75 4.80 -2.64
CA ALA A 524 -4.05 5.93 -3.24
C ALA A 524 -4.30 7.20 -2.45
N ALA A 525 -3.24 7.87 -1.99
CA ALA A 525 -3.37 9.15 -1.32
C ALA A 525 -2.22 10.10 -1.58
N ILE A 526 -2.43 11.40 -1.44
CA ILE A 526 -1.33 12.37 -1.50
C ILE A 526 -0.53 12.29 -0.20
N VAL A 527 -1.21 12.32 0.95
CA VAL A 527 -0.61 12.23 2.30
C VAL A 527 -1.27 11.12 3.11
N MET A 528 -0.45 10.24 3.70
CA MET A 528 -0.88 9.27 4.72
C MET A 528 -0.01 9.38 5.98
N ILE A 529 -0.67 9.59 7.12
CA ILE A 529 -0.04 9.64 8.45
C ILE A 529 -0.69 8.55 9.31
N SER A 530 0.12 7.64 9.86
CA SER A 530 -0.39 6.56 10.70
C SER A 530 0.66 5.90 11.58
N ASP A 531 0.35 5.55 12.83
CA ASP A 531 1.30 4.76 13.64
C ASP A 531 1.63 3.41 12.97
N ARG A 532 0.64 2.75 12.35
CA ARG A 532 0.82 1.43 11.75
C ARG A 532 0.10 1.26 10.42
N ILE A 533 0.89 1.02 9.36
CA ILE A 533 0.39 0.69 8.03
C ILE A 533 0.66 -0.79 7.72
N SER A 534 -0.39 -1.56 7.42
CA SER A 534 -0.30 -2.95 6.99
C SER A 534 -0.99 -3.17 5.64
N ALA A 535 -0.26 -3.66 4.64
CA ALA A 535 -0.81 -3.93 3.32
C ALA A 535 -0.52 -5.34 2.83
N ARG A 536 -1.56 -5.99 2.30
CA ARG A 536 -1.52 -7.33 1.72
C ARG A 536 -2.22 -7.36 0.36
N GLY A 537 -1.49 -7.13 -0.73
CA GLY A 537 -2.10 -7.05 -2.07
C GLY A 537 -1.20 -6.39 -3.13
N ASN A 538 -1.82 -5.77 -4.13
CA ASN A 538 -1.15 -5.35 -5.37
C ASN A 538 -0.62 -3.90 -5.38
N ALA A 539 -1.24 -2.92 -4.72
CA ALA A 539 -0.70 -1.54 -4.72
C ALA A 539 -1.15 -0.67 -3.52
N LEU A 540 -0.18 -0.13 -2.78
CA LEU A 540 -0.33 1.10 -2.00
C LEU A 540 0.48 2.19 -2.73
N ALA A 541 -0.16 3.29 -3.11
CA ALA A 541 0.49 4.41 -3.80
C ALA A 541 0.29 5.69 -2.99
N ALA A 542 1.37 6.38 -2.63
CA ALA A 542 1.24 7.70 -2.05
C ALA A 542 2.35 8.67 -2.43
N GLY A 543 2.04 9.96 -2.35
CA GLY A 543 3.06 11.01 -2.42
C GLY A 543 3.95 10.94 -1.17
N VAL A 544 3.35 11.15 0.00
CA VAL A 544 4.01 11.17 1.31
C VAL A 544 3.41 10.11 2.23
N MET A 545 4.25 9.25 2.79
CA MET A 545 3.90 8.30 3.86
C MET A 545 4.76 8.54 5.10
N ILE A 546 4.11 8.80 6.23
CA ILE A 546 4.74 8.95 7.55
C ILE A 546 4.12 7.93 8.50
N SER A 547 4.93 7.06 9.09
CA SER A 547 4.43 6.04 10.01
C SER A 547 5.50 5.45 10.93
N ASP A 548 5.21 5.15 12.19
CA ASP A 548 6.16 4.44 13.06
C ASP A 548 6.49 3.04 12.50
N MET A 549 5.51 2.36 11.89
CA MET A 549 5.68 1.00 11.40
C MET A 549 4.92 0.69 10.11
N ILE A 550 5.67 0.34 9.06
CA ILE A 550 5.15 -0.07 7.76
C ILE A 550 5.41 -1.56 7.53
N ILE A 551 4.34 -2.35 7.34
CA ILE A 551 4.38 -3.79 7.03
C ILE A 551 3.73 -4.07 5.67
N ALA A 552 4.53 -4.52 4.72
CA ALA A 552 4.09 -4.81 3.35
C ALA A 552 4.25 -6.28 2.99
N ARG A 553 3.17 -6.93 2.52
CA ARG A 553 3.17 -8.34 2.08
C ARG A 553 2.47 -8.50 0.73
N GLY A 554 3.18 -8.30 -0.38
CA GLY A 554 2.56 -8.34 -1.72
C GLY A 554 3.43 -7.76 -2.84
N ASN A 555 2.79 -7.25 -3.90
CA ASN A 555 3.44 -6.96 -5.17
C ASN A 555 3.96 -5.52 -5.35
N ALA A 556 3.38 -4.47 -4.74
CA ALA A 556 3.97 -3.12 -4.85
C ALA A 556 3.54 -2.14 -3.73
N LEU A 557 4.53 -1.51 -3.09
CA LEU A 557 4.38 -0.20 -2.44
C LEU A 557 5.09 0.84 -3.30
N LYS A 558 4.43 1.95 -3.65
CA LYS A 558 5.00 3.06 -4.41
C LYS A 558 4.86 4.36 -3.63
N ALA A 559 5.98 5.00 -3.31
CA ALA A 559 6.02 6.28 -2.62
C ALA A 559 6.86 7.29 -3.40
N ILE A 560 6.60 8.59 -3.26
CA ILE A 560 7.63 9.60 -3.56
C ILE A 560 8.54 9.70 -2.33
N PHE A 561 7.94 9.94 -1.16
CA PHE A 561 8.62 10.12 0.10
C PHE A 561 8.05 9.17 1.18
N LEU A 562 8.95 8.46 1.87
CA LEU A 562 8.58 7.50 2.90
C LEU A 562 9.47 7.69 4.13
N ILE A 563 8.86 8.13 5.24
CA ILE A 563 9.48 8.23 6.57
C ILE A 563 8.85 7.18 7.46
N SER A 564 9.68 6.38 8.13
CA SER A 564 9.20 5.46 9.16
C SER A 564 10.29 4.98 10.10
N ASP A 565 10.03 4.81 11.39
CA ASP A 565 11.01 4.17 12.29
C ASP A 565 11.33 2.74 11.83
N ARG A 566 10.32 1.99 11.36
CA ARG A 566 10.48 0.58 10.96
C ARG A 566 9.74 0.21 9.69
N ILE A 567 10.50 -0.21 8.69
CA ILE A 567 9.97 -0.74 7.43
C ILE A 567 10.24 -2.25 7.33
N SER A 568 9.18 -3.05 7.20
CA SER A 568 9.26 -4.51 6.98
C SER A 568 8.52 -4.93 5.73
N ALA A 569 9.24 -5.39 4.72
CA ALA A 569 8.68 -5.80 3.43
C ALA A 569 8.95 -7.26 3.08
N ARG A 570 7.90 -7.97 2.66
CA ARG A 570 7.94 -9.37 2.23
C ARG A 570 7.20 -9.56 0.91
N GLY A 571 7.91 -9.58 -0.22
CA GLY A 571 7.28 -9.70 -1.54
C GLY A 571 8.12 -9.16 -2.69
N ASN A 572 7.44 -8.68 -3.75
CA ASN A 572 8.06 -8.42 -5.04
C ASN A 572 8.62 -7.00 -5.25
N ALA A 573 8.04 -5.92 -4.70
CA ALA A 573 8.61 -4.57 -4.88
C ALA A 573 8.18 -3.53 -3.81
N LEU A 574 9.16 -2.84 -3.23
CA LEU A 574 9.01 -1.51 -2.61
C LEU A 574 9.75 -0.52 -3.50
N THR A 575 9.07 0.50 -4.02
CA THR A 575 9.65 1.53 -4.88
C THR A 575 9.42 2.90 -4.26
N ALA A 576 10.50 3.66 -4.04
CA ALA A 576 10.41 5.01 -3.51
C ALA A 576 11.50 5.91 -4.12
N ILE A 577 11.27 7.22 -4.22
CA ILE A 577 12.35 8.14 -4.58
C ILE A 577 13.26 8.33 -3.37
N VAL A 578 12.68 8.66 -2.21
CA VAL A 578 13.40 8.81 -0.94
C VAL A 578 12.80 7.91 0.14
N MET A 579 13.65 7.15 0.82
CA MET A 579 13.29 6.42 2.05
C MET A 579 14.20 6.83 3.21
N ILE A 580 13.59 7.24 4.33
CA ILE A 580 14.26 7.54 5.60
C ILE A 580 13.66 6.64 6.67
N SER A 581 14.51 5.86 7.34
CA SER A 581 14.04 4.97 8.41
C SER A 581 15.13 4.53 9.36
N ASP A 582 14.88 4.41 10.66
CA ASP A 582 15.87 3.83 11.56
C ASP A 582 16.20 2.37 11.19
N ARG A 583 15.20 1.59 10.75
CA ARG A 583 15.37 0.16 10.43
C ARG A 583 14.60 -0.29 9.20
N ILE A 584 15.33 -0.78 8.22
CA ILE A 584 14.78 -1.37 7.00
C ILE A 584 15.06 -2.88 6.97
N SER A 585 14.01 -3.70 6.90
CA SER A 585 14.09 -5.15 6.76
C SER A 585 13.30 -5.65 5.54
N ALA A 586 14.01 -6.18 4.53
CA ALA A 586 13.39 -6.73 3.33
C ALA A 586 13.67 -8.23 3.14
N ARG A 587 12.61 -8.99 2.82
CA ARG A 587 12.67 -10.42 2.50
C ARG A 587 11.92 -10.72 1.20
N GLY A 588 12.63 -10.78 0.07
CA GLY A 588 12.00 -10.98 -1.25
C GLY A 588 12.80 -10.42 -2.43
N ASN A 589 12.10 -9.94 -3.46
CA ASN A 589 12.69 -9.66 -4.78
C ASN A 589 13.14 -8.21 -5.04
N ALA A 590 12.61 -7.14 -4.44
CA ALA A 590 13.10 -5.79 -4.76
C ALA A 590 12.75 -4.71 -3.73
N LEU A 591 13.76 -4.12 -3.09
CA LEU A 591 13.69 -2.71 -2.68
C LEU A 591 14.40 -1.91 -3.77
N ALA A 592 13.71 -0.94 -4.36
CA ALA A 592 14.30 0.00 -5.30
C ALA A 592 14.10 1.44 -4.83
N ALA A 593 15.18 2.18 -4.66
CA ALA A 593 15.10 3.61 -4.39
C ALA A 593 16.22 4.41 -5.04
N ILE A 594 15.98 5.71 -5.20
CA ILE A 594 17.03 6.65 -5.61
C ILE A 594 17.92 6.92 -4.40
N VAL A 595 17.32 7.33 -3.28
CA VAL A 595 18.03 7.63 -2.03
C VAL A 595 17.46 6.81 -0.87
N MET A 596 18.34 6.10 -0.15
CA MET A 596 18.02 5.44 1.12
C MET A 596 18.93 5.91 2.25
N LYS A 597 18.34 6.40 3.33
CA LYS A 597 19.02 6.72 4.60
C LYS A 597 18.44 5.88 5.73
N SER A 598 19.29 5.13 6.44
CA SER A 598 18.85 4.33 7.58
C SER A 598 19.96 3.96 8.54
N ASP A 599 19.73 3.89 9.84
CA ASP A 599 20.75 3.39 10.78
C ASP A 599 21.08 1.91 10.50
N ARG A 600 20.07 1.10 10.11
CA ARG A 600 20.25 -0.34 9.87
C ARG A 600 19.43 -0.85 8.68
N ILE A 601 20.16 -1.40 7.71
CA ILE A 601 19.58 -2.06 6.54
C ILE A 601 19.87 -3.56 6.59
N SER A 602 18.82 -4.39 6.59
CA SER A 602 18.92 -5.86 6.55
C SER A 602 18.12 -6.42 5.37
N ALA A 603 18.81 -7.03 4.42
CA ALA A 603 18.18 -7.62 3.23
C ALA A 603 18.45 -9.13 3.11
N ARG A 604 17.38 -9.90 2.87
CA ARG A 604 17.44 -11.36 2.65
C ARG A 604 16.65 -11.75 1.40
N GLY A 605 17.31 -11.86 0.25
CA GLY A 605 16.64 -12.15 -1.03
C GLY A 605 17.43 -11.77 -2.28
N ASN A 606 16.74 -11.41 -3.36
CA ASN A 606 17.34 -11.32 -4.70
C ASN A 606 17.84 -9.93 -5.13
N ALA A 607 17.33 -8.79 -4.62
CA ALA A 607 17.87 -7.48 -5.00
C ALA A 607 17.52 -6.32 -4.03
N LEU A 608 18.53 -5.60 -3.53
CA LEU A 608 18.39 -4.16 -3.26
C LEU A 608 18.99 -3.43 -4.46
N ARG A 609 18.27 -2.42 -4.98
CA ARG A 609 18.76 -1.54 -6.03
C ARG A 609 18.63 -0.09 -5.58
N ALA A 610 19.75 0.53 -5.25
CA ALA A 610 19.83 1.92 -4.83
C ALA A 610 20.74 2.69 -5.79
N ILE A 611 20.46 3.97 -6.03
CA ILE A 611 21.49 4.86 -6.59
C ILE A 611 22.44 5.27 -5.46
N VAL A 612 21.88 5.76 -4.34
CA VAL A 612 22.64 6.15 -3.14
C VAL A 612 22.09 5.47 -1.89
N MET A 613 22.96 4.81 -1.14
CA MET A 613 22.66 4.22 0.17
C MET A 613 23.60 4.76 1.25
N ILE A 614 23.02 5.33 2.31
CA ILE A 614 23.73 5.83 3.50
C ILE A 614 23.19 5.11 4.72
N SER A 615 24.06 4.40 5.45
CA SER A 615 23.65 3.68 6.66
C SER A 615 24.79 3.37 7.62
N ASP A 616 24.58 3.41 8.94
CA ASP A 616 25.61 2.96 9.88
C ASP A 616 25.94 1.47 9.67
N ARG A 617 24.94 0.64 9.34
CA ARG A 617 25.11 -0.81 9.18
C ARG A 617 24.29 -1.39 8.04
N ILE A 618 25.00 -1.96 7.06
CA ILE A 618 24.42 -2.70 5.94
C ILE A 618 24.72 -4.20 6.11
N SER A 619 23.68 -5.03 6.17
CA SER A 619 23.78 -6.48 6.23
C SER A 619 22.95 -7.15 5.13
N ALA A 620 23.62 -7.76 4.15
CA ALA A 620 22.97 -8.44 3.04
C ALA A 620 23.26 -9.95 3.02
N ARG A 621 22.19 -10.75 2.89
CA ARG A 621 22.24 -12.22 2.80
C ARG A 621 21.42 -12.72 1.60
N GLY A 622 22.03 -12.83 0.42
CA GLY A 622 21.30 -13.13 -0.82
C GLY A 622 22.12 -13.04 -2.12
N ASN A 623 21.41 -12.91 -3.25
CA ASN A 623 21.99 -13.10 -4.59
C ASN A 623 22.56 -11.84 -5.27
N ALA A 624 22.07 -10.62 -5.00
CA ALA A 624 22.63 -9.41 -5.60
C ALA A 624 22.33 -8.13 -4.79
N LEU A 625 23.35 -7.33 -4.47
CA LEU A 625 23.22 -5.88 -4.25
C LEU A 625 23.79 -5.20 -5.49
N ALA A 626 23.03 -4.31 -6.13
CA ALA A 626 23.49 -3.55 -7.29
C ALA A 626 23.28 -2.05 -7.04
N GLU A 627 24.37 -1.34 -6.78
CA GLU A 627 24.32 0.07 -6.32
C GLU A 627 25.36 0.94 -7.03
N ILE A 628 25.10 2.25 -7.12
CA ILE A 628 26.09 3.19 -7.65
C ILE A 628 27.00 3.65 -6.50
N VAL A 629 26.43 4.11 -5.38
CA VAL A 629 27.18 4.62 -4.22
C VAL A 629 26.68 4.02 -2.91
N MET A 630 27.58 3.37 -2.17
CA MET A 630 27.36 2.90 -0.79
C MET A 630 28.30 3.58 0.20
N ILE A 631 27.73 4.21 1.23
CA ILE A 631 28.45 4.82 2.35
C ILE A 631 27.94 4.21 3.67
N SER A 632 28.83 3.60 4.45
CA SER A 632 28.46 2.99 5.72
C SER A 632 29.63 2.75 6.66
N ASP A 633 29.45 2.88 7.99
CA ASP A 633 30.50 2.47 8.94
C ASP A 633 30.83 0.97 8.80
N ARG A 634 29.83 0.12 8.52
CA ARG A 634 30.01 -1.33 8.43
C ARG A 634 29.18 -1.98 7.33
N ILE A 635 29.88 -2.56 6.37
CA ILE A 635 29.28 -3.39 5.30
C ILE A 635 29.57 -4.87 5.57
N SER A 636 28.51 -5.67 5.75
CA SER A 636 28.61 -7.13 5.90
C SER A 636 27.82 -7.87 4.82
N ALA A 637 28.53 -8.68 4.03
CA ALA A 637 27.99 -9.38 2.88
C ALA A 637 28.15 -10.90 3.02
N ARG A 638 27.05 -11.65 2.92
CA ARG A 638 27.05 -13.13 2.92
C ARG A 638 26.19 -13.69 1.81
N GLY A 639 26.76 -13.92 0.62
CA GLY A 639 25.98 -14.31 -0.56
C GLY A 639 26.78 -14.44 -1.87
N ASN A 640 26.08 -14.42 -3.00
CA ASN A 640 26.66 -14.74 -4.31
C ASN A 640 27.34 -13.54 -5.01
N ALA A 641 26.76 -12.33 -4.99
CA ALA A 641 27.37 -11.15 -5.62
C ALA A 641 26.97 -9.81 -4.94
N ILE A 642 27.93 -8.90 -4.71
CA ILE A 642 27.68 -7.45 -4.55
C ILE A 642 28.37 -6.75 -5.71
N THR A 643 27.64 -5.88 -6.39
CA THR A 643 28.13 -5.03 -7.48
C THR A 643 27.93 -3.57 -7.10
N ALA A 644 29.00 -2.80 -7.02
CA ALA A 644 28.94 -1.38 -6.70
C ALA A 644 29.87 -0.55 -7.59
N CYS A 645 29.53 0.69 -7.94
CA CYS A 645 30.52 1.59 -8.55
C CYS A 645 31.48 2.11 -7.47
N VAL A 646 30.95 2.61 -6.36
CA VAL A 646 31.73 3.21 -5.25
C VAL A 646 31.29 2.62 -3.91
N MET A 647 32.26 2.12 -3.12
CA MET A 647 32.04 1.70 -1.73
C MET A 647 33.00 2.45 -0.79
N ILE A 648 32.42 3.16 0.19
CA ILE A 648 33.16 3.86 1.25
C ILE A 648 32.68 3.32 2.60
N SER A 649 33.60 2.77 3.40
CA SER A 649 33.26 2.25 4.72
C SER A 649 34.45 2.07 5.65
N ASP A 650 34.32 2.29 6.95
CA ASP A 650 35.39 1.95 7.90
C ASP A 650 35.73 0.45 7.84
N ARG A 651 34.71 -0.41 7.64
CA ARG A 651 34.90 -1.87 7.65
C ARG A 651 34.04 -2.58 6.61
N ILE A 652 34.73 -3.23 5.66
CA ILE A 652 34.13 -4.10 4.67
C ILE A 652 34.47 -5.56 4.99
N SER A 653 33.44 -6.38 5.24
CA SER A 653 33.57 -7.82 5.48
C SER A 653 32.71 -8.64 4.53
N ALA A 654 33.35 -9.40 3.64
CA ALA A 654 32.65 -10.29 2.72
C ALA A 654 32.97 -11.77 2.91
N ARG A 655 31.91 -12.58 2.95
CA ARG A 655 31.95 -14.05 3.10
C ARG A 655 31.02 -14.69 2.06
N GLY A 656 31.53 -14.91 0.84
CA GLY A 656 30.70 -15.32 -0.31
C GLY A 656 31.49 -15.55 -1.61
N ASN A 657 30.77 -15.63 -2.74
CA ASN A 657 31.34 -16.01 -4.03
C ASN A 657 32.03 -14.85 -4.78
N ALA A 658 31.41 -13.66 -4.88
CA ALA A 658 31.99 -12.51 -5.59
C ALA A 658 31.66 -11.15 -4.93
N LEU A 659 32.67 -10.28 -4.72
CA LEU A 659 32.50 -8.83 -4.55
C LEU A 659 33.10 -8.13 -5.78
N THR A 660 32.32 -7.36 -6.52
CA THR A 660 32.76 -6.58 -7.68
C THR A 660 32.52 -5.09 -7.42
N ALA A 661 33.56 -4.26 -7.46
CA ALA A 661 33.36 -2.81 -7.48
C ALA A 661 34.39 -2.05 -8.29
N SER A 662 34.05 -0.91 -8.89
CA SER A 662 35.10 -0.09 -9.52
C SER A 662 36.04 0.55 -8.49
N PHE A 663 35.48 1.06 -7.38
CA PHE A 663 36.26 1.78 -6.38
C PHE A 663 35.88 1.37 -4.96
N ILE A 664 36.88 1.06 -4.14
CA ILE A 664 36.72 0.69 -2.73
C ILE A 664 37.68 1.54 -1.88
N ILE A 665 37.12 2.33 -0.96
CA ILE A 665 37.86 2.98 0.14
C ILE A 665 37.39 2.39 1.46
N SER A 666 38.32 1.90 2.26
CA SER A 666 38.00 1.45 3.61
C SER A 666 39.22 1.38 4.51
N ASP A 667 39.10 1.68 5.80
CA ASP A 667 40.20 1.42 6.75
C ASP A 667 40.55 -0.07 6.79
N ARG A 668 39.56 -0.96 6.67
CA ARG A 668 39.76 -2.42 6.74
C ARG A 668 38.90 -3.20 5.75
N ILE A 669 39.59 -3.87 4.83
CA ILE A 669 38.98 -4.83 3.89
C ILE A 669 39.31 -6.26 4.33
N SER A 670 38.28 -7.05 4.64
CA SER A 670 38.41 -8.48 4.95
C SER A 670 37.57 -9.35 4.02
N ALA A 671 38.22 -10.20 3.24
CA ALA A 671 37.58 -11.11 2.30
C ALA A 671 37.87 -12.58 2.63
N ARG A 672 36.81 -13.38 2.84
CA ARG A 672 36.89 -14.82 3.12
C ARG A 672 35.98 -15.63 2.19
N GLY A 673 36.33 -15.68 0.90
CA GLY A 673 35.48 -16.19 -0.18
C GLY A 673 36.22 -16.50 -1.48
N ASN A 674 35.49 -16.67 -2.60
CA ASN A 674 36.06 -17.11 -3.88
C ASN A 674 36.74 -15.99 -4.68
N VAL A 675 36.08 -14.86 -4.95
CA VAL A 675 36.63 -13.76 -5.78
C VAL A 675 36.33 -12.38 -5.20
N LEU A 676 37.32 -11.49 -5.11
CA LEU A 676 37.13 -10.04 -4.91
C LEU A 676 37.78 -9.30 -6.08
N THR A 677 36.98 -8.55 -6.84
CA THR A 677 37.34 -7.86 -8.09
C THR A 677 37.14 -6.36 -7.89
N ALA A 678 38.20 -5.56 -8.06
CA ALA A 678 38.02 -4.11 -8.14
C ALA A 678 39.02 -3.40 -9.05
N SER A 679 38.63 -2.32 -9.74
CA SER A 679 39.64 -1.54 -10.49
C SER A 679 40.60 -0.84 -9.54
N VAL A 680 40.11 -0.24 -8.46
CA VAL A 680 40.94 0.45 -7.46
C VAL A 680 40.52 0.07 -6.05
N MET A 681 41.50 -0.30 -5.21
CA MET A 681 41.33 -0.48 -3.77
C MET A 681 42.31 0.38 -2.99
N ILE A 682 41.78 1.19 -2.06
CA ILE A 682 42.55 2.00 -1.12
C ILE A 682 42.13 1.62 0.29
N SER A 683 43.09 1.18 1.12
CA SER A 683 42.80 0.78 2.50
C SER A 683 44.03 0.75 3.38
N ASP A 684 43.93 1.09 4.66
CA ASP A 684 45.04 0.87 5.60
C ASP A 684 45.41 -0.62 5.70
N ARG A 685 44.41 -1.52 5.64
CA ARG A 685 44.62 -2.96 5.78
C ARG A 685 43.75 -3.80 4.85
N ILE A 686 44.41 -4.51 3.95
CA ILE A 686 43.80 -5.52 3.08
C ILE A 686 44.18 -6.92 3.58
N SER A 687 43.19 -7.72 3.96
CA SER A 687 43.36 -9.12 4.40
C SER A 687 42.49 -10.08 3.59
N ALA A 688 43.13 -10.94 2.78
CA ALA A 688 42.45 -11.94 1.96
C ALA A 688 42.77 -13.39 2.42
N ARG A 689 41.73 -14.19 2.67
CA ARG A 689 41.82 -15.62 3.06
C ARG A 689 40.89 -16.49 2.20
N GLY A 690 41.13 -16.51 0.89
CA GLY A 690 40.24 -17.09 -0.14
C GLY A 690 40.95 -17.51 -1.43
N ASN A 691 40.20 -17.76 -2.51
CA ASN A 691 40.74 -18.30 -3.77
C ASN A 691 41.42 -17.23 -4.64
N ALA A 692 40.78 -16.10 -4.95
CA ALA A 692 41.33 -15.05 -5.81
C ALA A 692 40.98 -13.63 -5.34
N LEU A 693 41.96 -12.71 -5.37
CA LEU A 693 41.75 -11.26 -5.26
C LEU A 693 42.40 -10.59 -6.46
N THR A 694 41.62 -9.84 -7.24
CA THR A 694 42.05 -9.26 -8.51
C THR A 694 41.78 -7.76 -8.52
N ALA A 695 42.80 -6.95 -8.80
CA ALA A 695 42.60 -5.52 -9.00
C ALA A 695 43.52 -4.89 -10.02
N ILE A 696 43.13 -3.75 -10.59
CA ILE A 696 44.06 -3.01 -11.46
C ILE A 696 45.07 -2.26 -10.58
N VAL A 697 44.59 -1.54 -9.57
CA VAL A 697 45.42 -0.77 -8.62
C VAL A 697 45.06 -1.12 -7.18
N MET A 698 46.07 -1.44 -6.36
CA MET A 698 45.93 -1.60 -4.92
C MET A 698 46.92 -0.72 -4.16
N ILE A 699 46.40 0.14 -3.28
CA ILE A 699 47.18 1.02 -2.40
C ILE A 699 46.81 0.69 -0.96
N SER A 700 47.79 0.31 -0.15
CA SER A 700 47.53 -0.01 1.26
C SER A 700 48.79 0.02 2.11
N ASP A 701 48.71 0.45 3.37
CA ASP A 701 49.85 0.31 4.30
C ASP A 701 50.23 -1.17 4.48
N ARG A 702 49.24 -2.07 4.51
CA ARG A 702 49.48 -3.50 4.75
C ARG A 702 48.59 -4.39 3.89
N ILE A 703 49.25 -5.14 3.00
CA ILE A 703 48.62 -6.21 2.22
C ILE A 703 49.04 -7.57 2.82
N SER A 704 48.06 -8.32 3.33
CA SER A 704 48.26 -9.70 3.81
C SER A 704 47.40 -10.68 3.03
N ALA A 705 48.07 -11.56 2.28
CA ALA A 705 47.42 -12.57 1.46
C ALA A 705 47.79 -13.99 1.93
N ARG A 706 46.77 -14.76 2.33
CA ARG A 706 46.85 -16.21 2.57
C ARG A 706 45.89 -16.92 1.62
N SER A 707 46.02 -16.60 0.34
CA SER A 707 45.14 -17.02 -0.75
C SER A 707 45.84 -17.91 -1.78
N ASN A 708 45.06 -18.51 -2.67
CA ASN A 708 45.58 -19.29 -3.80
C ASN A 708 46.14 -18.39 -4.92
N ALA A 709 45.46 -17.28 -5.26
CA ALA A 709 45.90 -16.29 -6.25
C ALA A 709 45.63 -14.84 -5.77
N LEU A 710 46.59 -13.93 -5.96
CA LEU A 710 46.39 -12.48 -5.86
C LEU A 710 46.99 -11.83 -7.11
N THR A 711 46.15 -11.19 -7.93
CA THR A 711 46.53 -10.62 -9.23
C THR A 711 46.33 -9.12 -9.21
N ALA A 712 47.34 -8.33 -9.54
CA ALA A 712 47.11 -6.92 -9.82
C ALA A 712 48.03 -6.28 -10.85
N CYS A 713 47.57 -5.28 -11.59
CA CYS A 713 48.49 -4.55 -12.48
C CYS A 713 49.50 -3.74 -11.66
N VAL A 714 49.04 -3.00 -10.65
CA VAL A 714 49.88 -2.15 -9.80
C VAL A 714 49.57 -2.41 -8.32
N MET A 715 50.61 -2.71 -7.53
CA MET A 715 50.54 -2.80 -6.07
C MET A 715 51.51 -1.82 -5.42
N ILE A 716 50.98 -0.92 -4.59
CA ILE A 716 51.75 0.03 -3.79
C ILE A 716 51.43 -0.24 -2.31
N SER A 717 52.44 -0.56 -1.52
CA SER A 717 52.24 -0.81 -0.08
C SER A 717 53.51 -0.68 0.73
N ASP A 718 53.43 -0.19 1.96
CA ASP A 718 54.57 -0.25 2.88
C ASP A 718 55.03 -1.69 3.15
N ARG A 719 54.07 -2.62 3.27
CA ARG A 719 54.35 -4.03 3.59
C ARG A 719 53.45 -4.99 2.83
N ILE A 720 54.08 -5.78 1.97
CA ILE A 720 53.45 -6.90 1.27
C ILE A 720 53.89 -8.22 1.93
N SER A 721 52.91 -9.00 2.42
CA SER A 721 53.14 -10.34 2.98
C SER A 721 52.25 -11.39 2.33
N ALA A 722 52.87 -12.32 1.61
CA ALA A 722 52.20 -13.40 0.90
C ALA A 722 52.64 -14.78 1.44
N ARG A 723 51.66 -15.61 1.82
CA ARG A 723 51.85 -16.98 2.34
C ARG A 723 50.98 -18.01 1.59
N GLY A 724 51.04 -18.01 0.25
CA GLY A 724 50.14 -18.78 -0.63
C GLY A 724 50.80 -19.28 -1.92
N ASN A 725 49.97 -19.71 -2.89
CA ASN A 725 50.43 -20.40 -4.10
C ASN A 725 50.92 -19.46 -5.21
N ALA A 726 50.19 -18.39 -5.55
CA ALA A 726 50.58 -17.46 -6.62
C ALA A 726 50.25 -15.98 -6.27
N LEU A 727 51.22 -15.07 -6.39
CA LEU A 727 50.99 -13.61 -6.39
C LEU A 727 51.53 -13.05 -7.71
N THR A 728 50.65 -12.50 -8.55
CA THR A 728 50.97 -12.02 -9.90
C THR A 728 50.80 -10.50 -9.98
N ALA A 729 51.83 -9.80 -10.47
CA ALA A 729 51.78 -8.35 -10.66
C ALA A 729 52.37 -7.89 -11.98
N ILE A 730 51.98 -6.74 -12.53
CA ILE A 730 52.81 -6.07 -13.55
C ILE A 730 53.85 -5.20 -12.85
N ILE A 731 53.44 -4.40 -11.86
CA ILE A 731 54.29 -3.49 -11.09
C ILE A 731 54.03 -3.68 -9.60
N MET A 732 55.09 -3.85 -8.81
CA MET A 732 55.02 -3.96 -7.36
C MET A 732 56.01 -3.00 -6.71
N ILE A 733 55.50 -2.01 -5.97
CA ILE A 733 56.28 -1.01 -5.24
C ILE A 733 56.02 -1.19 -3.75
N SER A 734 57.06 -1.47 -2.97
CA SER A 734 56.90 -1.62 -1.53
C SER A 734 58.18 -1.40 -0.75
N ALA A 735 58.10 -0.79 0.44
CA ALA A 735 59.26 -0.73 1.34
C ALA A 735 59.71 -2.14 1.79
N ARG A 736 58.79 -3.13 1.88
CA ARG A 736 59.14 -4.51 2.24
C ARG A 736 58.23 -5.55 1.60
N ILE A 737 58.84 -6.44 0.82
CA ILE A 737 58.20 -7.62 0.24
C ILE A 737 58.65 -8.88 0.97
N THR A 738 57.69 -9.63 1.52
CA THR A 738 57.92 -10.94 2.15
C THR A 738 57.08 -12.03 1.48
N ALA A 739 57.75 -12.98 0.83
CA ALA A 739 57.11 -14.10 0.16
C ALA A 739 57.53 -15.44 0.81
N ARG A 740 56.56 -16.23 1.28
CA ARG A 740 56.77 -17.56 1.90
C ARG A 740 55.90 -18.65 1.24
N GLY A 741 56.03 -18.84 -0.08
CA GLY A 741 55.12 -19.70 -0.86
C GLY A 741 55.70 -20.25 -2.17
N ASN A 742 54.83 -20.70 -3.07
CA ASN A 742 55.21 -21.44 -4.27
C ASN A 742 55.67 -20.56 -5.45
N ALA A 743 54.93 -19.48 -5.79
CA ALA A 743 55.30 -18.58 -6.90
C ALA A 743 54.93 -17.10 -6.63
N LEU A 744 55.87 -16.16 -6.82
CA LEU A 744 55.60 -14.73 -6.96
C LEU A 744 56.08 -14.29 -8.34
N THR A 745 55.17 -13.84 -9.20
CA THR A 745 55.48 -13.42 -10.58
C THR A 745 55.20 -11.93 -10.74
N ALA A 746 56.17 -11.14 -11.17
CA ALA A 746 55.96 -9.71 -11.40
C ALA A 746 56.61 -9.23 -12.70
N GLY A 747 56.06 -8.25 -13.41
CA GLY A 747 56.81 -7.58 -14.49
C GLY A 747 57.99 -6.80 -13.93
N VAL A 748 57.71 -5.89 -13.00
CA VAL A 748 58.66 -5.00 -12.34
C VAL A 748 58.44 -5.04 -10.82
N ILE A 749 59.52 -5.22 -10.06
CA ILE A 749 59.52 -5.11 -8.61
C ILE A 749 60.47 -3.98 -8.20
N ILE A 750 59.97 -3.01 -7.43
CA ILE A 750 60.76 -1.96 -6.80
C ILE A 750 60.55 -2.06 -5.29
N SER A 751 61.61 -2.32 -4.53
CA SER A 751 61.49 -2.42 -3.08
C SER A 751 62.80 -2.19 -2.35
N ASP A 752 62.80 -1.54 -1.19
CA ASP A 752 64.01 -1.45 -0.36
C ASP A 752 64.49 -2.84 0.07
N ARG A 753 63.56 -3.77 0.35
CA ARG A 753 63.89 -5.12 0.83
C ARG A 753 62.98 -6.19 0.25
N ILE A 754 63.57 -7.08 -0.55
CA ILE A 754 62.95 -8.29 -1.06
C ILE A 754 63.45 -9.50 -0.26
N SER A 755 62.55 -10.21 0.41
CA SER A 755 62.85 -11.46 1.13
C SER A 755 61.97 -12.61 0.65
N ALA A 756 62.56 -13.54 -0.10
CA ALA A 756 61.89 -14.73 -0.60
C ALA A 756 62.37 -16.01 0.11
N ARG A 757 61.44 -16.80 0.64
CA ARG A 757 61.69 -18.11 1.27
C ARG A 757 60.67 -19.13 0.74
N GLY A 758 60.97 -19.73 -0.42
CA GLY A 758 60.01 -20.55 -1.18
C GLY A 758 60.55 -21.11 -2.50
N ASN A 759 59.65 -21.58 -3.37
CA ASN A 759 60.01 -22.36 -4.56
C ASN A 759 60.38 -21.52 -5.80
N ALA A 760 59.65 -20.43 -6.12
CA ALA A 760 59.96 -19.56 -7.26
C ALA A 760 59.56 -18.08 -7.01
N LEU A 761 60.46 -17.13 -7.30
CA LEU A 761 60.10 -15.72 -7.54
C LEU A 761 60.63 -15.32 -8.92
N THR A 762 59.74 -14.86 -9.79
CA THR A 762 60.00 -14.59 -11.21
C THR A 762 59.67 -13.14 -11.53
N ALA A 763 60.62 -12.37 -12.07
CA ALA A 763 60.29 -11.03 -12.54
C ALA A 763 61.10 -10.54 -13.74
N CYS A 764 60.50 -9.77 -14.66
CA CYS A 764 61.30 -9.21 -15.77
C CYS A 764 62.37 -8.24 -15.23
N VAL A 765 62.00 -7.35 -14.31
CA VAL A 765 62.91 -6.36 -13.70
C VAL A 765 62.77 -6.38 -12.18
N MET A 766 63.87 -6.51 -11.45
CA MET A 766 63.90 -6.33 -10.00
C MET A 766 64.89 -5.23 -9.63
N ILE A 767 64.41 -4.19 -8.95
CA ILE A 767 65.20 -3.08 -8.40
C ILE A 767 65.03 -3.09 -6.88
N SER A 768 66.13 -3.26 -6.14
CA SER A 768 66.07 -3.26 -4.68
C SER A 768 67.39 -2.95 -4.00
N ASP A 769 67.39 -2.24 -2.87
CA ASP A 769 68.60 -2.09 -2.08
C ASP A 769 69.14 -3.43 -1.57
N ARG A 770 68.24 -4.37 -1.23
CA ARG A 770 68.61 -5.70 -0.72
C ARG A 770 67.69 -6.79 -1.22
N ILE A 771 68.27 -7.72 -1.99
CA ILE A 771 67.63 -8.97 -2.41
C ILE A 771 68.20 -10.12 -1.58
N SER A 772 67.33 -10.80 -0.83
CA SER A 772 67.66 -12.01 -0.05
C SER A 772 66.76 -13.17 -0.45
N ALA A 773 67.36 -14.24 -0.99
CA ALA A 773 66.64 -15.47 -1.31
C ALA A 773 67.21 -16.69 -0.61
N ARG A 774 66.31 -17.50 -0.07
CA ARG A 774 66.59 -18.77 0.61
C ARG A 774 65.59 -19.82 0.13
N GLY A 775 65.89 -20.50 -0.99
CA GLY A 775 64.92 -21.36 -1.67
C GLY A 775 65.41 -21.93 -3.02
N ASN A 776 64.46 -22.42 -3.82
CA ASN A 776 64.77 -23.24 -5.01
C ASN A 776 65.03 -22.44 -6.31
N ALA A 777 64.34 -21.32 -6.57
CA ALA A 777 64.62 -20.48 -7.74
C ALA A 777 64.24 -18.99 -7.57
N LEU A 778 65.12 -18.06 -7.92
CA LEU A 778 64.79 -16.67 -8.30
C LEU A 778 65.13 -16.53 -9.78
N THR A 779 64.18 -16.09 -10.60
CA THR A 779 64.39 -15.90 -12.04
C THR A 779 64.07 -14.45 -12.43
N ALA A 780 64.95 -13.79 -13.18
CA ALA A 780 64.66 -12.48 -13.74
C ALA A 780 65.30 -12.20 -15.08
N ILE A 781 64.83 -11.20 -15.82
CA ILE A 781 65.58 -10.74 -17.02
C ILE A 781 66.66 -9.75 -16.56
N VAL A 782 66.30 -8.78 -15.73
CA VAL A 782 67.21 -7.76 -15.20
C VAL A 782 67.09 -7.69 -13.67
N MET A 783 68.21 -7.82 -12.96
CA MET A 783 68.30 -7.58 -11.51
C MET A 783 69.25 -6.42 -11.23
N ILE A 784 68.76 -5.34 -10.65
CA ILE A 784 69.54 -4.20 -10.17
C ILE A 784 69.43 -4.15 -8.65
N SER A 785 70.55 -4.28 -7.93
CA SER A 785 70.48 -4.21 -6.47
C SER A 785 71.74 -3.70 -5.80
N GLY A 786 71.59 -2.95 -4.70
CA GLY A 786 72.72 -2.62 -3.83
C GLY A 786 73.41 -3.88 -3.28
N ARG A 787 72.65 -4.90 -2.87
CA ARG A 787 73.20 -6.18 -2.37
C ARG A 787 72.32 -7.37 -2.74
N ILE A 788 72.92 -8.35 -3.41
CA ILE A 788 72.29 -9.63 -3.73
C ILE A 788 72.90 -10.72 -2.84
N SER A 789 72.06 -11.41 -2.06
CA SER A 789 72.43 -12.56 -1.24
C SER A 789 71.55 -13.76 -1.55
N ALA A 790 72.13 -14.79 -2.17
CA ALA A 790 71.45 -16.04 -2.45
C ALA A 790 72.04 -17.23 -1.69
N ARG A 791 71.16 -17.99 -1.05
CA ARG A 791 71.48 -19.21 -0.31
C ARG A 791 70.49 -20.31 -0.70
N GLY A 792 70.77 -21.03 -1.79
CA GLY A 792 69.80 -21.95 -2.41
C GLY A 792 70.26 -22.57 -3.74
N ASN A 793 69.30 -23.14 -4.48
CA ASN A 793 69.58 -24.02 -5.62
C ASN A 793 69.77 -23.30 -6.98
N ALA A 794 69.06 -22.20 -7.28
CA ALA A 794 69.28 -21.44 -8.53
C ALA A 794 68.90 -19.94 -8.43
N LEU A 795 69.82 -19.04 -8.78
CA LEU A 795 69.52 -17.67 -9.23
C LEU A 795 69.72 -17.63 -10.75
N THR A 796 68.72 -17.26 -11.54
CA THR A 796 68.89 -17.10 -13.00
C THR A 796 68.50 -15.69 -13.43
N ALA A 797 69.39 -14.96 -14.11
CA ALA A 797 68.96 -13.74 -14.80
C ALA A 797 69.81 -13.35 -16.00
N SER A 798 69.23 -12.85 -17.09
CA SER A 798 70.04 -12.42 -18.23
C SER A 798 71.01 -11.30 -17.88
N VAL A 799 70.62 -10.32 -17.05
CA VAL A 799 71.48 -9.21 -16.65
C VAL A 799 71.40 -9.03 -15.13
N ILE A 800 72.55 -8.99 -14.47
CA ILE A 800 72.67 -8.69 -13.04
C ILE A 800 73.60 -7.49 -12.87
N ILE A 801 73.11 -6.41 -12.25
CA ILE A 801 73.88 -5.23 -11.88
C ILE A 801 73.80 -5.08 -10.37
N SER A 802 74.93 -5.13 -9.67
CA SER A 802 74.92 -4.96 -8.22
C SER A 802 76.24 -4.46 -7.66
N HIS A 803 76.24 -3.60 -6.63
CA HIS A 803 77.48 -3.30 -5.89
C HIS A 803 78.09 -4.56 -5.25
N ARG A 804 77.26 -5.54 -4.83
CA ARG A 804 77.77 -6.76 -4.21
C ARG A 804 76.89 -7.97 -4.47
N ILE A 805 77.48 -8.97 -5.10
CA ILE A 805 76.87 -10.30 -5.31
C ILE A 805 77.51 -11.30 -4.35
N SER A 806 76.70 -11.95 -3.51
CA SER A 806 77.12 -13.07 -2.66
C SER A 806 76.26 -14.31 -2.90
N ALA A 807 76.90 -15.36 -3.43
CA ALA A 807 76.25 -16.63 -3.71
C ALA A 807 76.86 -17.77 -2.86
N ARG A 808 76.02 -18.48 -2.11
CA ARG A 808 76.35 -19.70 -1.37
C ARG A 808 75.33 -20.79 -1.72
N GLY A 809 75.61 -21.56 -2.78
CA GLY A 809 74.63 -22.52 -3.30
C GLY A 809 75.05 -23.20 -4.60
N ASN A 810 74.09 -23.84 -5.27
CA ASN A 810 74.36 -24.79 -6.36
C ASN A 810 74.50 -24.15 -7.75
N ALA A 811 73.77 -23.08 -8.10
CA ALA A 811 73.93 -22.40 -9.40
C ALA A 811 73.52 -20.91 -9.37
N LEU A 812 74.37 -20.01 -9.89
CA LEU A 812 73.99 -18.64 -10.28
C LEU A 812 74.29 -18.47 -11.77
N THR A 813 73.27 -18.29 -12.60
CA THR A 813 73.40 -18.25 -14.06
C THR A 813 72.97 -16.89 -14.61
N ALA A 814 73.79 -16.26 -15.43
CA ALA A 814 73.43 -15.03 -16.12
C ALA A 814 73.97 -14.95 -17.55
N ILE A 815 73.54 -13.98 -18.34
CA ILE A 815 74.21 -13.67 -19.63
C ILE A 815 75.27 -12.61 -19.36
N VAL A 816 74.91 -11.55 -18.63
CA VAL A 816 75.78 -10.44 -18.27
C VAL A 816 75.73 -10.21 -16.75
N MET A 817 76.88 -10.13 -16.10
CA MET A 817 76.99 -9.70 -14.70
C MET A 817 77.93 -8.52 -14.57
N ILE A 818 77.43 -7.42 -14.00
CA ILE A 818 78.18 -6.21 -13.70
C ILE A 818 78.15 -5.99 -12.18
N SER A 819 79.30 -5.95 -11.54
CA SER A 819 79.34 -5.74 -10.09
C SER A 819 80.70 -5.24 -9.60
N ASP A 820 80.76 -4.38 -8.58
CA ASP A 820 82.06 -4.04 -7.97
C ASP A 820 82.70 -5.28 -7.32
N ARG A 821 81.88 -6.14 -6.69
CA ARG A 821 82.36 -7.33 -5.98
C ARG A 821 81.48 -8.56 -6.18
N ILE A 822 82.07 -9.60 -6.77
CA ILE A 822 81.46 -10.93 -6.88
C ILE A 822 82.15 -11.89 -5.91
N SER A 823 81.37 -12.49 -5.00
CA SER A 823 81.84 -13.55 -4.09
C SER A 823 81.00 -14.81 -4.22
N ALA A 824 81.63 -15.88 -4.72
CA ALA A 824 80.99 -17.18 -4.93
C ALA A 824 81.65 -18.26 -4.07
N ARG A 825 80.84 -19.00 -3.29
CA ARG A 825 81.25 -20.15 -2.46
C ARG A 825 80.36 -21.37 -2.71
N GLY A 826 80.42 -21.97 -3.89
CA GLY A 826 79.48 -23.01 -4.33
C GLY A 826 79.90 -23.77 -5.59
N ASN A 827 78.95 -24.50 -6.19
CA ASN A 827 79.23 -25.47 -7.25
C ASN A 827 79.37 -24.84 -8.64
N THR A 828 78.45 -23.98 -9.10
CA THR A 828 78.58 -23.32 -10.42
C THR A 828 78.12 -21.85 -10.44
N LEU A 829 78.88 -20.98 -11.08
CA LEU A 829 78.48 -19.61 -11.43
C LEU A 829 78.75 -19.40 -12.93
N THR A 830 77.72 -19.28 -13.76
CA THR A 830 77.86 -19.30 -15.23
C THR A 830 77.37 -18.00 -15.84
N ALA A 831 78.20 -17.26 -16.58
CA ALA A 831 77.69 -16.18 -17.41
C ALA A 831 78.52 -15.85 -18.65
N SER A 832 77.89 -15.54 -19.78
CA SER A 832 78.64 -15.21 -20.99
C SER A 832 79.58 -14.01 -20.83
N VAL A 833 79.19 -12.97 -20.08
CA VAL A 833 79.99 -11.77 -19.85
C VAL A 833 80.00 -11.40 -18.37
N ILE A 834 81.19 -11.20 -17.81
CA ILE A 834 81.37 -10.74 -16.42
C ILE A 834 82.26 -9.49 -16.43
N ILE A 835 81.76 -8.40 -15.86
CA ILE A 835 82.49 -7.14 -15.70
C ILE A 835 82.47 -6.76 -14.22
N THR A 836 83.63 -6.68 -13.57
CA THR A 836 83.67 -6.47 -12.12
C THR A 836 85.02 -6.02 -11.62
N ASP A 837 85.09 -5.12 -10.65
CA ASP A 837 86.40 -4.73 -10.09
C ASP A 837 87.08 -5.91 -9.40
N THR A 838 86.30 -6.78 -8.72
CA THR A 838 86.85 -7.90 -7.95
C THR A 838 86.03 -9.20 -8.05
N ILE A 839 86.68 -10.28 -8.48
CA ILE A 839 86.17 -11.65 -8.43
C ILE A 839 86.86 -12.43 -7.31
N SER A 840 86.07 -13.01 -6.40
CA SER A 840 86.55 -14.01 -5.44
C SER A 840 85.73 -15.30 -5.52
N ALA A 841 86.32 -16.32 -6.15
CA ALA A 841 85.71 -17.64 -6.34
C ALA A 841 86.40 -18.71 -5.48
N ARG A 842 85.62 -19.47 -4.72
CA ARG A 842 86.09 -20.61 -3.92
C ARG A 842 85.11 -21.79 -4.09
N GLY A 843 85.43 -22.74 -4.96
CA GLY A 843 84.50 -23.83 -5.33
C GLY A 843 84.82 -24.50 -6.67
N ASN A 844 83.81 -25.13 -7.29
CA ASN A 844 83.98 -26.13 -8.36
C ASN A 844 83.81 -25.66 -9.81
N ALA A 845 83.29 -24.46 -10.12
CA ALA A 845 83.43 -23.83 -11.44
C ALA A 845 82.75 -22.45 -11.49
N LEU A 846 83.43 -21.44 -12.02
CA LEU A 846 82.86 -20.20 -12.52
C LEU A 846 83.16 -20.15 -14.02
N THR A 847 82.14 -20.16 -14.87
CA THR A 847 82.29 -20.26 -16.33
C THR A 847 81.79 -19.00 -17.02
N ALA A 848 82.56 -18.49 -17.98
CA ALA A 848 82.15 -17.36 -18.79
C ALA A 848 82.66 -17.43 -20.22
N ILE A 849 82.17 -16.58 -21.13
CA ILE A 849 82.79 -16.43 -22.46
C ILE A 849 83.80 -15.28 -22.41
N VAL A 850 83.43 -14.17 -21.78
CA VAL A 850 84.26 -12.98 -21.59
C VAL A 850 84.26 -12.58 -20.12
N MET A 851 85.42 -12.44 -19.50
CA MET A 851 85.58 -11.88 -18.16
C MET A 851 86.50 -10.67 -18.19
N LYS A 852 86.04 -9.52 -17.69
CA LYS A 852 86.81 -8.30 -17.49
C LYS A 852 86.81 -7.94 -16.01
N SER A 853 87.97 -7.83 -15.38
CA SER A 853 88.04 -7.46 -13.97
C SER A 853 89.36 -6.89 -13.52
N ASP A 854 89.41 -5.86 -12.68
CA ASP A 854 90.70 -5.35 -12.18
C ASP A 854 91.45 -6.42 -11.36
N ARG A 855 90.73 -7.26 -10.62
CA ARG A 855 91.33 -8.34 -9.79
C ARG A 855 90.53 -9.63 -9.82
N ILE A 856 91.13 -10.68 -10.35
CA ILE A 856 90.60 -12.04 -10.34
C ILE A 856 91.33 -12.90 -9.30
N SER A 857 90.61 -13.46 -8.33
CA SER A 857 91.15 -14.40 -7.34
C SER A 857 90.33 -15.70 -7.29
N ALA A 858 90.97 -16.82 -7.62
CA ALA A 858 90.35 -18.14 -7.60
C ALA A 858 91.13 -19.17 -6.77
N ARG A 859 90.37 -19.98 -6.02
CA ARG A 859 90.89 -21.07 -5.20
C ARG A 859 90.02 -22.33 -5.37
N GLY A 860 90.54 -23.38 -6.03
CA GLY A 860 89.80 -24.63 -6.33
C GLY A 860 89.86 -25.04 -7.80
N ASN A 861 88.82 -25.72 -8.31
CA ASN A 861 88.66 -26.17 -9.72
C ASN A 861 87.93 -25.10 -10.57
N ALA A 862 88.33 -23.84 -10.45
CA ALA A 862 87.34 -22.80 -10.21
C ALA A 862 86.98 -21.81 -11.35
N LEU A 863 87.70 -21.69 -12.47
CA LEU A 863 87.41 -20.66 -13.50
C LEU A 863 87.68 -21.14 -14.95
N THR A 864 86.70 -20.95 -15.85
CA THR A 864 86.82 -21.24 -17.29
C THR A 864 86.27 -20.05 -18.10
N ALA A 865 87.03 -19.46 -19.03
CA ALA A 865 86.45 -18.52 -20.00
C ALA A 865 87.16 -18.36 -21.33
N CYS A 866 86.45 -18.11 -22.43
CA CYS A 866 87.10 -17.92 -23.75
C CYS A 866 88.06 -16.72 -23.76
N VAL A 867 87.69 -15.57 -23.20
CA VAL A 867 88.52 -14.35 -23.12
C VAL A 867 88.53 -13.82 -21.69
N MET A 868 89.70 -13.62 -21.11
CA MET A 868 89.87 -13.01 -19.78
C MET A 868 90.78 -11.78 -19.87
N THR A 869 90.32 -10.63 -19.37
CA THR A 869 91.08 -9.38 -19.30
C THR A 869 91.10 -8.86 -17.86
N SER A 870 92.28 -8.56 -17.30
CA SER A 870 92.38 -8.14 -15.90
C SER A 870 93.71 -7.48 -15.55
N ASP A 871 93.75 -6.45 -14.71
CA ASP A 871 95.06 -5.92 -14.25
C ASP A 871 95.83 -6.97 -13.43
N ARG A 872 95.12 -7.81 -12.65
CA ARG A 872 95.74 -8.84 -11.79
C ARG A 872 94.94 -10.14 -11.74
N ILE A 873 95.53 -11.20 -12.26
CA ILE A 873 95.01 -12.57 -12.16
C ILE A 873 95.80 -13.36 -11.11
N SER A 874 95.12 -13.92 -10.10
CA SER A 874 95.70 -14.79 -9.08
C SER A 874 94.93 -16.09 -8.92
N ALA A 875 95.59 -17.22 -9.16
CA ALA A 875 94.99 -18.54 -9.04
C ALA A 875 95.78 -19.53 -8.18
N ARG A 876 95.06 -20.33 -7.40
CA ARG A 876 95.61 -21.38 -6.53
C ARG A 876 94.80 -22.68 -6.64
N GLY A 877 95.36 -23.74 -7.25
CA GLY A 877 94.68 -25.03 -7.50
C GLY A 877 94.67 -25.48 -8.97
N ASN A 878 93.66 -26.24 -9.40
CA ASN A 878 93.42 -26.68 -10.80
C ASN A 878 92.56 -25.64 -11.56
N ALA A 879 92.99 -24.39 -11.56
CA ALA A 879 92.06 -23.30 -11.30
C ALA A 879 91.60 -22.44 -12.50
N LEU A 880 92.32 -22.35 -13.63
CA LEU A 880 92.02 -21.39 -14.70
C LEU A 880 92.25 -21.96 -16.11
N THR A 881 91.21 -21.95 -16.95
CA THR A 881 91.28 -22.30 -18.39
C THR A 881 90.69 -21.19 -19.26
N ALA A 882 91.37 -20.80 -20.34
CA ALA A 882 90.86 -19.82 -21.28
C ALA A 882 91.31 -20.03 -22.73
N ILE A 883 90.80 -19.26 -23.70
CA ILE A 883 91.37 -19.24 -25.06
C ILE A 883 92.35 -18.05 -25.16
N VAL A 884 91.96 -16.88 -24.66
CA VAL A 884 92.78 -15.65 -24.64
C VAL A 884 92.82 -15.09 -23.22
N MET A 885 94.01 -14.83 -22.68
CA MET A 885 94.21 -14.13 -21.40
C MET A 885 95.06 -12.88 -21.61
N ILE A 886 94.58 -11.71 -21.17
CA ILE A 886 95.29 -10.43 -21.24
C ILE A 886 95.34 -9.84 -19.83
N SER A 887 96.52 -9.55 -19.29
CA SER A 887 96.61 -9.00 -17.94
C SER A 887 97.94 -8.34 -17.63
N ASP A 888 98.00 -7.21 -16.92
CA ASP A 888 99.29 -6.62 -16.51
C ASP A 888 100.11 -7.60 -15.65
N ARG A 889 99.44 -8.38 -14.78
CA ARG A 889 100.09 -9.36 -13.90
C ARG A 889 99.32 -10.66 -13.74
N ILE A 890 99.92 -11.75 -14.20
CA ILE A 890 99.42 -13.11 -14.02
C ILE A 890 100.25 -13.84 -12.94
N SER A 891 99.60 -14.34 -11.89
CA SER A 891 100.22 -15.13 -10.83
C SER A 891 99.49 -16.45 -10.58
N ALA A 892 100.18 -17.57 -10.75
CA ALA A 892 99.61 -18.90 -10.53
C ALA A 892 100.44 -19.77 -9.58
N ARG A 893 99.74 -20.49 -8.69
CA ARG A 893 100.33 -21.43 -7.73
C ARG A 893 99.57 -22.77 -7.74
N GLY A 894 100.08 -23.79 -8.45
CA GLY A 894 99.43 -25.12 -8.59
C GLY A 894 99.51 -25.73 -10.00
N ASN A 895 98.56 -26.60 -10.38
CA ASN A 895 98.42 -27.24 -11.71
C ASN A 895 97.60 -26.36 -12.68
N ALA A 896 97.94 -25.08 -12.81
CA ALA A 896 96.92 -24.04 -12.61
C ALA A 896 96.45 -23.20 -13.81
N LEU A 897 97.09 -23.21 -14.99
CA LEU A 897 96.75 -22.28 -16.09
C LEU A 897 96.89 -22.90 -17.48
N THR A 898 95.84 -22.84 -18.30
CA THR A 898 95.86 -23.23 -19.72
C THR A 898 95.18 -22.17 -20.58
N ALA A 899 95.85 -21.66 -21.62
CA ALA A 899 95.19 -20.86 -22.65
C ALA A 899 95.73 -21.05 -24.07
N CYS A 900 95.08 -20.56 -25.12
CA CYS A 900 95.67 -20.57 -26.47
C CYS A 900 96.61 -19.36 -26.68
N VAL A 901 96.24 -18.18 -26.16
CA VAL A 901 97.01 -16.93 -26.24
C VAL A 901 97.07 -16.29 -24.85
N MET A 902 98.26 -15.94 -24.37
CA MET A 902 98.45 -15.18 -23.13
C MET A 902 99.30 -13.93 -23.39
N THR A 903 98.80 -12.76 -23.02
CA THR A 903 99.53 -11.49 -23.10
C THR A 903 99.57 -10.80 -21.74
N SER A 904 100.75 -10.36 -21.29
CA SER A 904 100.89 -9.77 -19.95
C SER A 904 102.20 -9.04 -19.71
N ASP A 905 102.26 -7.90 -19.02
CA ASP A 905 103.56 -7.29 -18.66
C ASP A 905 104.40 -8.24 -17.77
N ARG A 906 103.75 -9.00 -16.87
CA ARG A 906 104.44 -9.92 -15.96
C ARG A 906 103.67 -11.23 -15.73
N ILE A 907 104.27 -12.32 -16.20
CA ILE A 907 103.80 -13.68 -15.91
C ILE A 907 104.67 -14.30 -14.81
N SER A 908 104.05 -14.78 -13.73
CA SER A 908 104.75 -15.41 -12.59
C SER A 908 104.09 -16.73 -12.19
N ALA A 909 104.83 -17.83 -12.25
CA ALA A 909 104.29 -19.17 -11.95
C ALA A 909 105.14 -19.95 -10.96
N LEU A 910 104.46 -20.60 -10.00
CA LEU A 910 105.02 -21.42 -8.93
C LEU A 910 104.20 -22.73 -8.85
N GLY A 911 104.52 -23.74 -9.69
CA GLY A 911 103.70 -24.96 -9.78
C GLY A 911 104.10 -25.96 -10.88
N ASN A 912 103.22 -26.90 -11.23
CA ASN A 912 103.59 -28.05 -12.08
C ASN A 912 103.48 -27.80 -13.59
N ALA A 913 102.51 -27.01 -14.08
CA ALA A 913 102.35 -26.78 -15.52
C ALA A 913 101.63 -25.45 -15.85
N LEU A 914 102.18 -24.70 -16.81
CA LEU A 914 101.60 -23.56 -17.51
C LEU A 914 101.65 -23.89 -19.01
N SER A 915 100.52 -23.85 -19.72
CA SER A 915 100.45 -24.25 -21.13
C SER A 915 99.73 -23.21 -21.97
N ALA A 916 100.36 -22.69 -23.03
CA ALA A 916 99.65 -21.92 -24.05
C ALA A 916 100.26 -21.88 -25.44
N CYS A 917 99.46 -21.87 -26.52
CA CYS A 917 100.01 -21.85 -27.88
C CYS A 917 100.87 -20.60 -28.16
N VAL A 918 100.48 -19.41 -27.70
CA VAL A 918 101.22 -18.15 -27.86
C VAL A 918 101.31 -17.44 -26.49
N MET A 919 102.51 -17.06 -26.07
CA MET A 919 102.76 -16.24 -24.87
C MET A 919 103.54 -14.98 -25.24
N ILE A 920 103.02 -13.79 -24.89
CA ILE A 920 103.67 -12.50 -25.13
C ILE A 920 103.75 -11.75 -23.79
N SER A 921 104.94 -11.36 -23.34
CA SER A 921 105.06 -10.68 -22.04
C SER A 921 106.36 -9.93 -21.85
N ASP A 922 106.40 -8.73 -21.27
CA ASP A 922 107.69 -8.06 -20.97
C ASP A 922 108.57 -8.92 -20.05
N ARG A 923 107.97 -9.60 -19.06
CA ARG A 923 108.71 -10.47 -18.13
C ARG A 923 107.98 -11.76 -17.78
N ILE A 924 108.58 -12.87 -18.19
CA ILE A 924 108.16 -14.22 -17.79
C ILE A 924 109.08 -14.73 -16.67
N SER A 925 108.51 -15.08 -15.51
CA SER A 925 109.24 -15.60 -14.36
C SER A 925 108.63 -16.92 -13.88
N ALA A 926 109.26 -18.03 -14.23
CA ALA A 926 108.75 -19.38 -13.99
C ALA A 926 109.62 -20.12 -12.96
N ARG A 927 109.02 -20.59 -11.86
CA ARG A 927 109.60 -21.56 -10.93
C ARG A 927 108.76 -22.83 -10.94
N CYS A 928 108.71 -23.49 -12.10
CA CYS A 928 107.78 -24.59 -12.38
C CYS A 928 108.44 -25.83 -12.99
N ASN A 929 107.73 -26.96 -12.95
CA ASN A 929 108.19 -28.22 -13.54
C ASN A 929 108.13 -28.21 -15.08
N ALA A 930 107.06 -27.66 -15.68
CA ALA A 930 106.94 -27.48 -17.13
C ALA A 930 106.27 -26.15 -17.50
N LEU A 931 106.82 -25.43 -18.48
CA LEU A 931 106.18 -24.29 -19.16
C LEU A 931 106.20 -24.59 -20.66
N THR A 932 105.03 -24.68 -21.30
CA THR A 932 104.91 -25.15 -22.68
C THR A 932 104.16 -24.13 -23.54
N ALA A 933 104.74 -23.78 -24.69
CA ALA A 933 104.07 -22.99 -25.72
C ALA A 933 104.45 -23.37 -27.14
N CYS A 934 103.76 -22.85 -28.16
CA CYS A 934 104.25 -22.94 -29.54
C CYS A 934 105.11 -21.71 -29.87
N VAL A 935 104.72 -20.52 -29.41
CA VAL A 935 105.44 -19.25 -29.60
C VAL A 935 105.53 -18.51 -28.26
N MET A 936 106.73 -18.09 -27.87
CA MET A 936 106.97 -17.23 -26.69
C MET A 936 107.74 -15.98 -27.10
N ILE A 937 107.21 -14.79 -26.80
CA ILE A 937 107.82 -13.50 -27.09
C ILE A 937 107.91 -12.70 -25.78
N SER A 938 109.10 -12.25 -25.38
CA SER A 938 109.24 -11.53 -24.11
C SER A 938 110.54 -10.75 -23.96
N ASP A 939 110.57 -9.52 -23.42
CA ASP A 939 111.86 -8.85 -23.17
C ASP A 939 112.76 -9.64 -22.22
N ARG A 940 112.18 -10.28 -21.19
CA ARG A 940 112.94 -11.10 -20.23
C ARG A 940 112.23 -12.38 -19.81
N ILE A 941 112.85 -13.51 -20.13
CA ILE A 941 112.44 -14.83 -19.65
C ILE A 941 113.38 -15.27 -18.53
N ASN A 942 112.85 -15.63 -17.36
CA ASN A 942 113.60 -16.13 -16.21
C ASN A 942 112.97 -17.43 -15.70
N ALA A 943 113.60 -18.56 -15.97
CA ALA A 943 113.11 -19.87 -15.55
C ALA A 943 114.04 -20.56 -14.57
N ARG A 944 113.47 -21.12 -13.50
CA ARG A 944 114.14 -21.95 -12.50
C ARG A 944 113.33 -23.23 -12.27
N GLY A 945 113.63 -24.30 -13.01
CA GLY A 945 112.81 -25.52 -13.01
C GLY A 945 113.17 -26.56 -14.09
N ASN A 946 112.34 -27.59 -14.26
CA ASN A 946 112.74 -28.80 -15.01
C ASN A 946 112.59 -28.72 -16.55
N ALA A 947 111.59 -28.05 -17.13
CA ALA A 947 111.46 -27.95 -18.60
C ALA A 947 110.75 -26.66 -19.10
N LEU A 948 111.43 -25.85 -19.92
CA LEU A 948 110.83 -24.83 -20.81
C LEU A 948 110.73 -25.41 -22.22
N LYS A 949 109.57 -25.43 -22.87
CA LYS A 949 109.41 -25.97 -24.23
C LYS A 949 108.59 -25.04 -25.11
N ALA A 950 109.17 -24.53 -26.20
CA ALA A 950 108.37 -23.88 -27.25
C ALA A 950 108.95 -23.94 -28.66
N CYS A 951 108.11 -24.01 -29.70
CA CYS A 951 108.61 -24.07 -31.07
C CYS A 951 109.40 -22.80 -31.46
N VAL A 952 108.90 -21.61 -31.11
CA VAL A 952 109.57 -20.33 -31.37
C VAL A 952 109.72 -19.53 -30.06
N MET A 953 110.93 -19.10 -29.72
CA MET A 953 111.23 -18.24 -28.56
C MET A 953 111.93 -16.96 -29.04
N ILE A 954 111.37 -15.79 -28.76
CA ILE A 954 111.95 -14.49 -29.12
C ILE A 954 112.04 -13.64 -27.84
N SER A 955 113.23 -13.16 -27.46
CA SER A 955 113.37 -12.41 -26.20
C SER A 955 114.65 -11.59 -26.11
N ASP A 956 114.67 -10.37 -25.58
CA ASP A 956 115.95 -9.66 -25.38
C ASP A 956 116.88 -10.39 -24.40
N ARG A 957 116.34 -10.99 -23.34
CA ARG A 957 117.13 -11.74 -22.36
C ARG A 957 116.45 -13.01 -21.86
N ILE A 958 117.06 -14.14 -22.16
CA ILE A 958 116.66 -15.44 -21.62
C ILE A 958 117.63 -15.83 -20.50
N SER A 959 117.11 -16.14 -19.31
CA SER A 959 117.88 -16.67 -18.18
C SER A 959 117.24 -17.95 -17.65
N ALA A 960 117.94 -19.07 -17.75
CA ALA A 960 117.44 -20.37 -17.30
C ALA A 960 118.40 -21.00 -16.28
N ARG A 961 117.86 -21.57 -15.21
CA ARG A 961 118.61 -22.31 -14.17
C ARG A 961 117.83 -23.60 -13.85
N GLY A 962 118.14 -24.71 -14.54
CA GLY A 962 117.38 -25.95 -14.43
C GLY A 962 117.63 -26.98 -15.54
N ASN A 963 116.79 -28.02 -15.65
CA ASN A 963 117.16 -29.26 -16.36
C ASN A 963 116.99 -29.27 -17.89
N ALA A 964 116.07 -28.52 -18.51
CA ALA A 964 115.98 -28.44 -19.98
C ALA A 964 115.27 -27.18 -20.51
N VAL A 965 115.85 -26.52 -21.53
CA VAL A 965 115.16 -25.52 -22.39
C VAL A 965 115.14 -26.07 -23.82
N THR A 966 113.97 -26.26 -24.42
CA THR A 966 113.80 -26.84 -25.77
C THR A 966 113.05 -25.87 -26.68
N ALA A 967 113.62 -25.54 -27.84
CA ALA A 967 112.91 -24.85 -28.92
C ALA A 967 113.24 -25.33 -30.32
N TYR A 968 112.47 -24.93 -31.34
CA TYR A 968 112.89 -25.09 -32.74
C TYR A 968 113.70 -23.87 -33.18
N VAL A 969 113.18 -22.66 -32.93
CA VAL A 969 113.80 -21.39 -33.27
C VAL A 969 113.89 -20.53 -32.01
N LEU A 970 115.08 -20.03 -31.68
CA LEU A 970 115.33 -19.23 -30.48
C LEU A 970 116.14 -17.99 -30.86
N ILE A 971 115.54 -16.81 -30.72
CA ILE A 971 116.10 -15.51 -31.10
C ILE A 971 116.20 -14.64 -29.85
N SER A 972 117.39 -14.19 -29.46
CA SER A 972 117.52 -13.39 -28.24
C SER A 972 118.79 -12.55 -28.13
N ASP A 973 118.75 -11.29 -27.72
CA ASP A 973 119.98 -10.50 -27.54
C ASP A 973 120.97 -11.10 -26.52
N ARG A 974 120.47 -11.71 -25.44
CA ARG A 974 121.31 -12.40 -24.44
C ARG A 974 120.67 -13.66 -23.88
N ILE A 975 121.30 -14.78 -24.11
CA ILE A 975 120.92 -16.08 -23.53
C ILE A 975 121.87 -16.41 -22.38
N SER A 976 121.34 -16.76 -21.22
CA SER A 976 122.11 -17.16 -20.03
C SER A 976 121.54 -18.41 -19.37
N ALA A 977 122.13 -19.57 -19.60
CA ALA A 977 121.68 -20.85 -19.05
C ALA A 977 122.68 -21.40 -18.02
N ARG A 978 122.22 -21.91 -16.86
CA ARG A 978 123.06 -22.59 -15.86
C ARG A 978 122.37 -23.87 -15.38
N GLY A 979 122.42 -24.93 -16.20
CA GLY A 979 121.75 -26.22 -15.94
C GLY A 979 121.97 -27.27 -17.05
N ASN A 980 121.21 -28.37 -17.04
CA ASN A 980 121.62 -29.63 -17.68
C ASN A 980 121.49 -29.71 -19.22
N ALA A 981 120.55 -29.01 -19.88
CA ALA A 981 120.49 -28.98 -21.36
C ALA A 981 119.78 -27.73 -21.94
N LEU A 982 120.34 -27.08 -22.96
CA LEU A 982 119.65 -26.11 -23.82
C LEU A 982 119.69 -26.61 -25.27
N THR A 983 118.54 -26.75 -25.90
CA THR A 983 118.36 -27.49 -27.17
C THR A 983 117.51 -26.66 -28.12
N ALA A 984 118.06 -26.23 -29.26
CA ALA A 984 117.26 -25.58 -30.30
C ALA A 984 117.82 -25.76 -31.71
N ILE A 985 116.99 -25.97 -32.74
CA ILE A 985 117.46 -26.19 -34.11
C ILE A 985 118.14 -24.94 -34.68
N VAL A 986 117.57 -23.76 -34.48
CA VAL A 986 118.13 -22.47 -34.89
C VAL A 986 118.21 -21.54 -33.67
N MET A 987 119.41 -21.07 -33.35
CA MET A 987 119.68 -20.10 -32.28
C MET A 987 120.35 -18.86 -32.86
N VAL A 988 119.73 -17.69 -32.70
CA VAL A 988 120.28 -16.40 -33.11
C VAL A 988 120.34 -15.48 -31.90
N SER A 989 121.52 -15.02 -31.51
CA SER A 989 121.65 -14.24 -30.28
C SER A 989 122.78 -13.22 -30.25
N GLY A 990 122.60 -12.04 -29.67
CA GLY A 990 123.73 -11.13 -29.45
C GLY A 990 124.84 -11.74 -28.57
N ARG A 991 124.49 -12.44 -27.47
CA ARG A 991 125.44 -13.14 -26.59
C ARG A 991 124.85 -14.39 -25.96
N ILE A 992 125.53 -15.52 -26.12
CA ILE A 992 125.17 -16.79 -25.49
C ILE A 992 126.11 -17.06 -24.32
N SER A 993 125.57 -17.33 -23.14
CA SER A 993 126.34 -17.70 -21.94
C SER A 993 125.76 -18.93 -21.26
N ALA A 994 126.40 -20.09 -21.38
CA ALA A 994 125.93 -21.34 -20.77
C ALA A 994 126.89 -21.80 -19.66
N GLY A 995 126.39 -22.50 -18.63
CA GLY A 995 127.19 -22.99 -17.50
C GLY A 995 126.61 -24.24 -16.85
N GLY A 996 126.64 -25.39 -17.54
CA GLY A 996 126.00 -26.65 -17.13
C GLY A 996 126.41 -27.87 -18.00
N ASN A 997 125.55 -28.86 -18.30
CA ASN A 997 126.02 -30.10 -18.96
C ASN A 997 126.04 -30.05 -20.50
N ALA A 998 124.99 -29.63 -21.21
CA ALA A 998 124.97 -29.63 -22.68
C ALA A 998 124.26 -28.42 -23.32
N LEU A 999 124.75 -27.92 -24.45
CA LEU A 999 124.07 -26.96 -25.32
C LEU A 999 124.12 -27.46 -26.77
N THR A 1000 122.96 -27.66 -27.40
CA THR A 1000 122.83 -28.39 -28.67
C THR A 1000 121.95 -27.63 -29.66
N GLY A 1001 122.40 -27.40 -30.89
CA GLY A 1001 121.56 -26.82 -31.92
C GLY A 1001 122.10 -26.85 -33.34
N CYS A 1002 121.26 -27.03 -34.36
CA CYS A 1002 121.75 -27.19 -35.74
C CYS A 1002 122.46 -25.93 -36.27
N VAL A 1003 121.92 -24.73 -36.05
CA VAL A 1003 122.53 -23.46 -36.48
C VAL A 1003 122.59 -22.50 -35.30
N MET A 1004 123.77 -22.06 -34.90
CA MET A 1004 124.01 -21.07 -33.86
C MET A 1004 124.71 -19.84 -34.43
N ILE A 1005 124.08 -18.67 -34.35
CA ILE A 1005 124.61 -17.40 -34.84
C ILE A 1005 124.64 -16.42 -33.66
N SER A 1006 125.82 -15.92 -33.27
CA SER A 1006 125.92 -14.97 -32.16
C SER A 1006 127.16 -14.08 -32.17
N HIS A 1007 127.10 -12.84 -31.70
CA HIS A 1007 128.34 -12.02 -31.58
C HIS A 1007 129.33 -12.59 -30.56
N ARG A 1008 128.86 -13.32 -29.53
CA ARG A 1008 129.74 -13.96 -28.53
C ARG A 1008 129.10 -15.18 -27.88
N ILE A 1009 129.74 -16.33 -28.04
CA ILE A 1009 129.36 -17.58 -27.39
C ILE A 1009 130.35 -17.87 -26.25
N SER A 1010 129.87 -18.02 -25.02
CA SER A 1010 130.68 -18.33 -23.85
C SER A 1010 130.06 -19.47 -23.03
N ALA A 1011 130.62 -20.67 -23.12
CA ALA A 1011 130.00 -21.87 -22.61
C ALA A 1011 130.93 -22.56 -21.58
N ARG A 1012 130.54 -22.64 -20.30
CA ARG A 1012 131.20 -23.49 -19.28
C ARG A 1012 130.42 -24.80 -19.16
N VAL A 1013 130.43 -25.60 -20.23
CA VAL A 1013 129.56 -26.78 -20.38
C VAL A 1013 130.31 -28.05 -20.75
N ASN A 1014 129.82 -29.23 -20.34
CA ASN A 1014 130.43 -30.51 -20.69
C ASN A 1014 130.36 -30.83 -22.20
N ALA A 1015 129.31 -30.40 -22.91
CA ALA A 1015 129.18 -30.58 -24.35
C ALA A 1015 128.52 -29.37 -25.04
N LEU A 1016 129.14 -28.81 -26.08
CA LEU A 1016 128.55 -27.80 -26.98
C LEU A 1016 128.48 -28.41 -28.38
N THR A 1017 127.29 -28.65 -28.92
CA THR A 1017 127.11 -29.37 -30.19
C THR A 1017 126.27 -28.60 -31.19
N ALA A 1018 126.76 -28.42 -32.43
CA ALA A 1018 126.00 -27.81 -33.52
C ALA A 1018 126.34 -28.33 -34.91
N ILE A 1019 125.57 -27.99 -35.94
CA ILE A 1019 125.99 -28.24 -37.33
C ILE A 1019 126.75 -27.01 -37.84
N VAL A 1020 126.25 -25.80 -37.56
CA VAL A 1020 126.89 -24.53 -37.93
C VAL A 1020 126.96 -23.62 -36.70
N MET A 1021 128.15 -23.12 -36.36
CA MET A 1021 128.35 -22.05 -35.37
C MET A 1021 129.02 -20.85 -36.03
N ILE A 1022 128.42 -19.68 -35.93
CA ILE A 1022 128.95 -18.42 -36.46
C ILE A 1022 128.99 -17.42 -35.32
N SER A 1023 130.17 -16.97 -34.93
CA SER A 1023 130.32 -16.00 -33.84
C SER A 1023 131.67 -15.32 -33.79
N ASP A 1024 131.77 -14.01 -33.61
CA ASP A 1024 133.08 -13.32 -33.51
C ASP A 1024 133.98 -13.89 -32.40
N ARG A 1025 133.39 -14.38 -31.31
CA ARG A 1025 134.14 -15.01 -30.22
C ARG A 1025 133.43 -16.20 -29.61
N ILE A 1026 134.01 -17.39 -29.79
CA ILE A 1026 133.60 -18.63 -29.16
C ILE A 1026 134.57 -18.94 -28.02
N SER A 1027 134.06 -19.11 -26.80
CA SER A 1027 134.87 -19.49 -25.64
C SER A 1027 134.21 -20.60 -24.85
N ALA A 1028 134.82 -21.77 -24.79
CA ALA A 1028 134.31 -22.93 -24.07
C ALA A 1028 135.26 -23.43 -22.97
N ARG A 1029 134.71 -23.86 -21.85
CA ARG A 1029 135.43 -24.49 -20.73
C ARG A 1029 134.65 -25.73 -20.29
N GLY A 1030 135.02 -26.90 -20.80
CA GLY A 1030 134.41 -28.20 -20.50
C GLY A 1030 134.68 -29.26 -21.59
N ASN A 1031 134.10 -30.45 -21.45
CA ASN A 1031 134.64 -31.68 -22.03
C ASN A 1031 134.57 -31.84 -23.56
N ALA A 1032 133.58 -31.28 -24.27
CA ALA A 1032 133.42 -31.45 -25.72
C ALA A 1032 132.83 -30.21 -26.41
N LEU A 1033 133.41 -29.78 -27.53
CA LEU A 1033 132.89 -28.75 -28.42
C LEU A 1033 132.88 -29.26 -29.86
N ALA A 1034 131.70 -29.56 -30.39
CA ALA A 1034 131.55 -30.20 -31.69
C ALA A 1034 130.68 -29.36 -32.64
N ALA A 1035 131.17 -29.00 -33.82
CA ALA A 1035 130.28 -28.57 -34.90
C ALA A 1035 130.82 -28.86 -36.29
N ILE A 1036 129.95 -29.11 -37.27
CA ILE A 1036 130.40 -29.38 -38.64
C ILE A 1036 131.10 -28.15 -39.24
N VAL A 1037 130.54 -26.95 -39.05
CA VAL A 1037 131.12 -25.67 -39.48
C VAL A 1037 131.21 -24.73 -38.28
N MET A 1038 132.39 -24.17 -38.04
CA MET A 1038 132.63 -23.12 -37.06
C MET A 1038 133.32 -21.93 -37.71
N ILE A 1039 132.72 -20.74 -37.59
CA ILE A 1039 133.25 -19.49 -38.13
C ILE A 1039 133.33 -18.49 -36.98
N SER A 1040 134.54 -18.07 -36.62
CA SER A 1040 134.75 -17.18 -35.47
C SER A 1040 136.10 -16.48 -35.47
N ASP A 1041 136.17 -15.17 -35.28
CA ASP A 1041 137.46 -14.46 -35.20
C ASP A 1041 138.36 -14.99 -34.06
N ARG A 1042 137.78 -15.47 -32.95
CA ARG A 1042 138.53 -16.08 -31.85
C ARG A 1042 137.81 -17.27 -31.21
N ILE A 1043 138.45 -18.43 -31.31
CA ILE A 1043 138.02 -19.66 -30.62
C ILE A 1043 138.97 -19.95 -29.45
N SER A 1044 138.42 -20.09 -28.23
CA SER A 1044 139.18 -20.45 -27.04
C SER A 1044 138.51 -21.58 -26.28
N ALA A 1045 139.13 -22.77 -26.27
CA ALA A 1045 138.59 -23.95 -25.60
C ALA A 1045 139.54 -24.48 -24.54
N ARG A 1046 139.00 -24.89 -23.38
CA ARG A 1046 139.74 -25.57 -22.31
C ARG A 1046 138.95 -26.79 -21.86
N GLY A 1047 139.38 -27.97 -22.31
CA GLY A 1047 138.74 -29.27 -22.03
C GLY A 1047 139.06 -30.33 -23.12
N ASN A 1048 138.43 -31.50 -23.04
CA ASN A 1048 138.96 -32.77 -23.59
C ASN A 1048 138.61 -33.11 -25.05
N ALA A 1049 137.81 -32.33 -25.78
CA ALA A 1049 137.53 -32.60 -27.19
C ALA A 1049 137.04 -31.33 -27.93
N LEU A 1050 137.66 -31.00 -29.05
CA LEU A 1050 137.18 -29.97 -29.99
C LEU A 1050 137.18 -30.59 -31.38
N THR A 1051 135.99 -30.73 -31.98
CA THR A 1051 135.78 -31.51 -33.20
C THR A 1051 134.97 -30.69 -34.18
N ALA A 1052 135.57 -30.27 -35.30
CA ALA A 1052 134.85 -29.60 -36.36
C ALA A 1052 135.42 -29.86 -37.73
N ILE A 1053 134.53 -30.15 -38.69
CA ILE A 1053 134.91 -30.50 -40.06
C ILE A 1053 135.53 -29.28 -40.77
N VAL A 1054 134.92 -28.11 -40.58
CA VAL A 1054 135.39 -26.83 -41.14
C VAL A 1054 135.50 -25.81 -40.01
N MET A 1055 136.70 -25.30 -39.78
CA MET A 1055 136.97 -24.22 -38.82
C MET A 1055 137.64 -23.04 -39.51
N ILE A 1056 137.01 -21.87 -39.42
CA ILE A 1056 137.52 -20.59 -39.93
C ILE A 1056 137.70 -19.68 -38.72
N SER A 1057 138.96 -19.37 -38.35
CA SER A 1057 139.25 -18.52 -37.20
C SER A 1057 140.63 -17.86 -37.25
N ASP A 1058 140.70 -16.56 -36.95
CA ASP A 1058 141.96 -15.82 -36.91
C ASP A 1058 142.88 -16.22 -35.75
N ARG A 1059 142.31 -16.71 -34.62
CA ARG A 1059 143.07 -17.15 -33.44
C ARG A 1059 142.38 -18.28 -32.69
N ILE A 1060 143.01 -19.45 -32.68
CA ILE A 1060 142.61 -20.63 -31.90
C ILE A 1060 143.53 -20.81 -30.68
N SER A 1061 142.95 -21.02 -29.50
CA SER A 1061 143.69 -21.37 -28.28
C SER A 1061 143.00 -22.52 -27.55
N ALA A 1062 143.56 -23.72 -27.67
CA ALA A 1062 143.07 -24.96 -27.05
C ALA A 1062 144.05 -25.50 -26.00
N ARG A 1063 143.56 -25.98 -24.85
CA ARG A 1063 144.35 -26.73 -23.84
C ARG A 1063 143.53 -27.93 -23.35
N GLY A 1064 143.94 -29.15 -23.74
CA GLY A 1064 143.33 -30.45 -23.39
C GLY A 1064 143.73 -31.58 -24.37
N ASN A 1065 143.55 -32.84 -23.98
CA ASN A 1065 143.95 -34.02 -24.78
C ASN A 1065 142.91 -34.34 -25.87
N ALA A 1066 143.32 -34.37 -27.15
CA ALA A 1066 142.57 -34.69 -28.39
C ALA A 1066 141.98 -33.49 -29.18
N LEU A 1067 142.72 -33.05 -30.23
CA LEU A 1067 142.20 -32.36 -31.41
C LEU A 1067 142.02 -33.44 -32.50
N ALA A 1068 140.80 -33.72 -32.93
CA ALA A 1068 140.52 -34.73 -33.96
C ALA A 1068 139.85 -34.05 -35.16
N GLU A 1069 140.46 -34.25 -36.34
CA GLU A 1069 140.11 -33.73 -37.68
C GLU A 1069 139.71 -32.27 -37.75
N ILE A 1070 140.66 -31.44 -38.21
CA ILE A 1070 140.46 -30.02 -38.47
C ILE A 1070 140.98 -29.72 -39.87
N VAL A 1071 140.10 -29.27 -40.76
CA VAL A 1071 140.49 -28.49 -41.95
C VAL A 1071 140.45 -27.02 -41.53
N MET A 1072 141.63 -26.44 -41.30
CA MET A 1072 141.79 -25.01 -41.04
C MET A 1072 141.83 -24.26 -42.38
N ILE A 1073 140.99 -23.24 -42.53
CA ILE A 1073 141.04 -22.25 -43.61
C ILE A 1073 141.25 -20.88 -42.99
#